data_AF-A0A356U193-F1
#
_entry.id   AF-A0A356U193-F1
#
_cell.length_a   1.000
_cell.length_b   1.000
_cell.length_c   1.000
_cell.angle_alpha   90.00
_cell.angle_beta   90.00
_cell.angle_gamma   90.00
#
_symmetry.space_group_name_H-M   'P 1'
#
loop_
_entity.id
_entity.type
_entity.pdbx_description
1 polymer ?
#
loop_
_entity_poly.entity_id
_entity_poly.type
_entity_poly.pdbx_seq_one_letter_code
_entity_poly.pdbx_strand_id
1 'polypeptide(L)'
;MRAETFNMPYLVVIVTLDRHAVGPVLHARDALMKAYPNLDIAIHAAAEWAEEPEALARAKDDVARANIVISTLLFLEDHVQAILPDLEARRPHCDCMVGLVADHAIVKLTRMGSLDMGKPESTVMSLLKKLRGGGKKKAPGAKQMRMLRRLPKILRLIPGKAQDLRAWFLCMQYWLGGSNDNMEQMVRFLLGRYATQEGFLGITAKDPVEYPDVGVYHPDLPGHHLSTDASVLPHRTEPVATIGILLLRSYLLSGDTAHYDEVIRRFEAQNVAVIPAFASGLDGRPAIEAYFEGRVDVILSLTGFSLVGGPAYNDSDAAVELLQRLDVPYMAAQPLEFQTLDQWASDRQGLGPIETTMLVALPEIDGATNPTVFAGRHGGPGCHGCPHQCQPADQAHAMAPCFERVGHLVDKVTRMARLRHLANKDKKVAIILFGFPPNAGAVGTAAYLSVFESLLALLRQMHRDGYDVALPADVEELRCLILEGNAAKFGQQANVMASLTSDELVSGMPHLEEIESCWGPAPGRFQSNGKELHVLGQEFGNVVVGVQPAFGIEGDPMRLLFEGNFAPTHAFAGFYHWLRDHYQADACLHFGMHGALEFMPGRQVGPGPGDWPDRLMGDIPNIYLYAANNPSEASLAKRRSNAVVVTHMTPPLREAGLYRGLQDLKQSVEVWRMLPDGQAKKSDLEILITEQAAQLDLADIPME
;
A
#
# COMPACT_ATOMS: atom_id res chain seq x y z
N MET A 1 6.13 -2.27 60.86
CA MET A 1 4.84 -2.03 60.18
C MET A 1 4.81 -0.85 59.20
N ARG A 2 5.64 0.21 59.32
CA ARG A 2 5.72 1.30 58.31
C ARG A 2 6.68 1.05 57.13
N ALA A 3 7.49 -0.02 57.20
CA ALA A 3 8.47 -0.36 56.16
C ALA A 3 7.94 -1.43 55.17
N GLU A 4 6.85 -2.12 55.47
CA GLU A 4 6.33 -3.22 54.63
C GLU A 4 5.40 -2.73 53.51
N THR A 5 4.81 -1.54 53.63
CA THR A 5 3.96 -0.93 52.60
C THR A 5 4.73 -0.33 51.42
N PHE A 6 6.05 -0.12 51.54
CA PHE A 6 6.89 0.42 50.47
C PHE A 6 7.29 -0.61 49.39
N ASN A 7 6.97 -1.90 49.58
CA ASN A 7 7.46 -2.99 48.72
C ASN A 7 6.37 -3.75 47.95
N MET A 8 5.10 -3.34 47.99
CA MET A 8 4.07 -4.00 47.18
C MET A 8 4.20 -3.58 45.71
N PRO A 9 4.27 -4.53 44.76
CA PRO A 9 4.31 -4.23 43.33
C PRO A 9 3.11 -3.35 42.92
N TYR A 10 3.38 -2.35 42.08
CA TYR A 10 2.35 -1.49 41.50
C TYR A 10 2.47 -1.53 39.98
N LEU A 11 1.43 -1.99 39.30
CA LEU A 11 1.45 -2.21 37.86
C LEU A 11 0.53 -1.22 37.14
N VAL A 12 1.09 -0.50 36.17
CA VAL A 12 0.33 0.28 35.19
C VAL A 12 0.29 -0.50 33.88
N VAL A 13 -0.91 -0.79 33.37
CA VAL A 13 -1.08 -1.51 32.10
C VAL A 13 -1.70 -0.59 31.06
N ILE A 14 -1.07 -0.54 29.89
CA ILE A 14 -1.57 0.15 28.71
C ILE A 14 -1.93 -0.90 27.65
N VAL A 15 -3.19 -0.91 27.21
CA VAL A 15 -3.64 -1.73 26.09
C VAL A 15 -4.00 -0.80 24.94
N THR A 16 -3.33 -0.95 23.81
CA THR A 16 -3.54 -0.09 22.65
C THR A 16 -3.50 -0.88 21.35
N LEU A 17 -3.93 -0.29 20.23
CA LEU A 17 -3.68 -0.86 18.91
C LEU A 17 -2.24 -0.57 18.44
N ASP A 18 -1.71 0.60 18.80
CA ASP A 18 -0.52 1.20 18.20
C ASP A 18 0.79 0.62 18.73
N ARG A 19 1.61 0.02 17.85
CA ARG A 19 2.94 -0.49 18.25
C ARG A 19 3.97 0.63 18.43
N HIS A 20 3.82 1.73 17.70
CA HIS A 20 4.74 2.88 17.82
C HIS A 20 4.67 3.58 19.20
N ALA A 21 3.64 3.32 20.01
CA ALA A 21 3.55 3.80 21.40
C ALA A 21 4.42 2.98 22.37
N VAL A 22 4.86 1.77 21.99
CA VAL A 22 5.65 0.87 22.85
C VAL A 22 6.95 1.53 23.27
N GLY A 23 7.73 2.06 22.33
CA GLY A 23 9.02 2.73 22.61
C GLY A 23 8.90 3.83 23.68
N PRO A 24 8.04 4.85 23.49
CA PRO A 24 7.82 5.90 24.48
C PRO A 24 7.37 5.41 25.85
N VAL A 25 6.53 4.38 25.91
CA VAL A 25 6.07 3.83 27.19
C VAL A 25 7.18 3.04 27.89
N LEU A 26 7.99 2.28 27.16
CA LEU A 26 9.16 1.60 27.73
C LEU A 26 10.21 2.61 28.20
N HIS A 27 10.39 3.73 27.51
CA HIS A 27 11.22 4.83 27.98
C HIS A 27 10.69 5.40 29.32
N ALA A 28 9.38 5.66 29.40
CA ALA A 28 8.73 6.11 30.62
C ALA A 28 8.88 5.08 31.75
N ARG A 29 8.77 3.78 31.45
CA ARG A 29 9.02 2.68 32.39
C ARG A 29 10.42 2.77 32.97
N ASP A 30 11.44 2.78 32.13
CA ASP A 30 12.83 2.76 32.55
C ASP A 30 13.21 4.04 33.34
N ALA A 31 12.62 5.18 32.99
CA ALA A 31 12.78 6.44 33.73
C ALA A 31 12.10 6.41 35.11
N LEU A 32 10.88 5.88 35.20
CA LEU A 32 10.09 5.86 36.43
C LEU A 32 10.50 4.76 37.39
N MET A 33 10.91 3.57 36.91
CA MET A 33 11.40 2.47 37.75
C MET A 33 12.66 2.86 38.53
N LYS A 34 13.50 3.73 37.97
CA LYS A 34 14.67 4.29 38.68
C LYS A 34 14.26 5.14 39.89
N ALA A 35 13.14 5.85 39.79
CA ALA A 35 12.60 6.68 40.87
C ALA A 35 11.69 5.91 41.84
N TYR A 36 11.00 4.87 41.34
CA TYR A 36 10.03 4.07 42.08
C TYR A 36 10.25 2.58 41.80
N PRO A 37 11.14 1.89 42.55
CA PRO A 37 11.53 0.51 42.27
C PRO A 37 10.41 -0.53 42.36
N ASN A 38 9.29 -0.20 43.02
CA ASN A 38 8.11 -1.05 43.14
C ASN A 38 7.08 -0.83 42.02
N LEU A 39 7.30 0.14 41.13
CA LEU A 39 6.47 0.39 39.96
C LEU A 39 6.92 -0.48 38.80
N ASP A 40 5.97 -1.00 38.04
CA ASP A 40 6.20 -1.55 36.71
C ASP A 40 5.15 -1.00 35.73
N ILE A 41 5.49 -0.97 34.45
CA ILE A 41 4.64 -0.47 33.37
C ILE A 41 4.68 -1.48 32.23
N ALA A 42 3.52 -2.08 31.93
CA ALA A 42 3.34 -2.95 30.79
C ALA A 42 2.55 -2.24 29.69
N ILE A 43 2.94 -2.47 28.44
CA ILE A 43 2.21 -2.04 27.26
C ILE A 43 1.97 -3.25 26.35
N HIS A 44 0.74 -3.38 25.88
CA HIS A 44 0.30 -4.47 25.01
C HIS A 44 -0.34 -3.88 23.76
N ALA A 45 0.25 -4.17 22.60
CA ALA A 45 -0.25 -3.74 21.30
C ALA A 45 -1.12 -4.83 20.67
N ALA A 46 -2.41 -4.55 20.49
CA ALA A 46 -3.38 -5.49 19.96
C ALA A 46 -3.11 -5.90 18.51
N ALA A 47 -2.34 -5.09 17.75
CA ALA A 47 -1.89 -5.44 16.41
C ALA A 47 -1.07 -6.75 16.36
N GLU A 48 -0.50 -7.19 17.49
CA GLU A 48 0.30 -8.42 17.58
C GLU A 48 -0.55 -9.69 17.81
N TRP A 49 -1.81 -9.55 18.23
CA TRP A 49 -2.59 -10.68 18.75
C TRP A 49 -2.99 -11.70 17.69
N ALA A 50 -3.09 -11.30 16.42
CA ALA A 50 -3.40 -12.20 15.32
C ALA A 50 -2.23 -13.16 15.03
N GLU A 51 -1.00 -12.65 15.08
CA GLU A 51 0.21 -13.39 14.73
C GLU A 51 0.88 -14.04 15.95
N GLU A 52 0.67 -13.49 17.16
CA GLU A 52 1.25 -13.99 18.41
C GLU A 52 0.17 -14.21 19.49
N PRO A 53 -0.44 -15.40 19.56
CA PRO A 53 -1.49 -15.69 20.56
C PRO A 53 -1.02 -15.53 22.01
N GLU A 54 0.27 -15.73 22.28
CA GLU A 54 0.86 -15.52 23.61
C GLU A 54 0.82 -14.04 24.02
N ALA A 55 0.87 -13.09 23.07
CA ALA A 55 0.78 -11.67 23.36
C ALA A 55 -0.58 -11.29 23.96
N LEU A 56 -1.67 -11.88 23.46
CA LEU A 56 -3.00 -11.70 24.04
C LEU A 56 -3.08 -12.30 25.45
N ALA A 57 -2.51 -13.48 25.66
CA ALA A 57 -2.49 -14.12 26.98
C ALA A 57 -1.75 -13.25 28.02
N ARG A 58 -0.57 -12.73 27.67
CA ARG A 58 0.20 -11.79 28.51
C ARG A 58 -0.60 -10.52 28.82
N ALA A 59 -1.28 -9.96 27.81
CA ALA A 59 -2.12 -8.77 28.00
C ALA A 59 -3.23 -9.02 29.03
N LYS A 60 -3.91 -10.17 28.97
CA LYS A 60 -4.97 -10.55 29.92
C LYS A 60 -4.43 -10.73 31.33
N ASP A 61 -3.31 -11.42 31.48
CA ASP A 61 -2.67 -11.68 32.78
C ASP A 61 -2.21 -10.39 33.47
N ASP A 62 -1.69 -9.44 32.70
CA ASP A 62 -1.28 -8.13 33.22
C ASP A 62 -2.50 -7.28 33.58
N VAL A 63 -3.52 -7.24 32.71
CA VAL A 63 -4.79 -6.55 33.00
C VAL A 63 -5.41 -7.07 34.30
N ALA A 64 -5.44 -8.38 34.53
CA ALA A 64 -6.01 -8.99 35.73
C ALA A 64 -5.35 -8.51 37.04
N ARG A 65 -4.08 -8.12 36.99
CA ARG A 65 -3.26 -7.69 38.14
C ARG A 65 -3.06 -6.17 38.23
N ALA A 66 -3.41 -5.43 37.19
CA ALA A 66 -3.12 -3.99 37.04
C ALA A 66 -3.72 -3.10 38.14
N ASN A 67 -2.94 -2.17 38.68
CA ASN A 67 -3.45 -1.12 39.57
C ASN A 67 -4.04 0.05 38.79
N ILE A 68 -3.47 0.39 37.63
CA ILE A 68 -4.03 1.37 36.69
C ILE A 68 -4.11 0.71 35.32
N VAL A 69 -5.25 0.87 34.64
CA VAL A 69 -5.46 0.39 33.27
C VAL A 69 -5.77 1.55 32.34
N ILE A 70 -5.06 1.65 31.24
CA ILE A 70 -5.27 2.63 30.18
C ILE A 70 -5.56 1.87 28.89
N SER A 71 -6.72 2.10 28.28
CA SER A 71 -7.14 1.45 27.04
C SER A 71 -7.37 2.49 25.95
N THR A 72 -6.67 2.36 24.82
CA THR A 72 -6.70 3.37 23.76
C THR A 72 -6.76 2.76 22.36
N LEU A 73 -7.38 3.44 21.39
CA LEU A 73 -7.33 3.09 19.96
C LEU A 73 -7.81 1.66 19.58
N LEU A 74 -8.52 1.00 20.48
CA LEU A 74 -9.16 -0.29 20.24
C LEU A 74 -10.53 -0.06 19.57
N PHE A 75 -10.57 -0.21 18.25
CA PHE A 75 -11.79 -0.05 17.44
C PHE A 75 -12.18 -1.30 16.64
N LEU A 76 -11.25 -2.22 16.42
CA LEU A 76 -11.51 -3.46 15.69
C LEU A 76 -12.31 -4.40 16.58
N GLU A 77 -13.44 -4.90 16.05
CA GLU A 77 -14.37 -5.72 16.82
C GLU A 77 -13.68 -6.94 17.45
N ASP A 78 -12.85 -7.65 16.69
CA ASP A 78 -12.11 -8.81 17.18
C ASP A 78 -11.18 -8.47 18.35
N HIS A 79 -10.46 -7.34 18.27
CA HIS A 79 -9.59 -6.89 19.36
C HIS A 79 -10.40 -6.45 20.58
N VAL A 80 -11.50 -5.73 20.38
CA VAL A 80 -12.38 -5.30 21.47
C VAL A 80 -12.96 -6.51 22.19
N GLN A 81 -13.54 -7.47 21.45
CA GLN A 81 -14.12 -8.69 22.02
C GLN A 81 -13.07 -9.54 22.74
N ALA A 82 -11.83 -9.57 22.25
CA ALA A 82 -10.76 -10.36 22.83
C ALA A 82 -10.40 -9.92 24.26
N ILE A 83 -10.43 -8.62 24.58
CA ILE A 83 -9.93 -8.06 25.85
C ILE A 83 -11.00 -7.42 26.76
N LEU A 84 -12.16 -7.05 26.21
CA LEU A 84 -13.23 -6.37 26.96
C LEU A 84 -13.66 -7.13 28.23
N PRO A 85 -13.85 -8.48 28.23
CA PRO A 85 -14.23 -9.19 29.44
C PRO A 85 -13.21 -9.06 30.59
N ASP A 86 -11.93 -9.08 30.26
CA ASP A 86 -10.84 -8.92 31.24
C ASP A 86 -10.79 -7.50 31.81
N LEU A 87 -11.03 -6.49 30.96
CA LEU A 87 -11.17 -5.09 31.39
C LEU A 87 -12.37 -4.91 32.33
N GLU A 88 -13.53 -5.48 31.99
CA GLU A 88 -14.74 -5.45 32.82
C GLU A 88 -14.51 -6.11 34.18
N ALA A 89 -13.89 -7.29 34.18
CA ALA A 89 -13.55 -8.01 35.40
C ALA A 89 -12.56 -7.24 36.28
N ARG A 90 -11.58 -6.56 35.68
CA ARG A 90 -10.58 -5.79 36.45
C ARG A 90 -11.13 -4.48 36.99
N ARG A 91 -12.02 -3.82 36.25
CA ARG A 91 -12.55 -2.48 36.56
C ARG A 91 -12.88 -2.22 38.03
N PRO A 92 -13.56 -3.10 38.80
CA PRO A 92 -13.86 -2.83 40.21
C PRO A 92 -12.62 -2.80 41.11
N HIS A 93 -11.54 -3.48 40.72
CA HIS A 93 -10.37 -3.78 41.57
C HIS A 93 -9.12 -2.93 41.29
N CYS A 94 -9.08 -2.18 40.19
CA CYS A 94 -8.00 -1.22 39.91
C CYS A 94 -8.28 0.17 40.52
N ASP A 95 -7.23 0.90 40.87
CA ASP A 95 -7.32 2.27 41.40
C ASP A 95 -7.93 3.23 40.37
N CYS A 96 -7.58 3.04 39.10
CA CYS A 96 -8.00 3.89 37.99
C CYS A 96 -8.12 3.08 36.69
N MET A 97 -9.18 3.34 35.92
CA MET A 97 -9.35 2.80 34.57
C MET A 97 -9.68 3.94 33.62
N VAL A 98 -8.95 4.04 32.51
CA VAL A 98 -9.06 5.15 31.56
C VAL A 98 -9.26 4.60 30.16
N GLY A 99 -10.44 4.82 29.58
CA GLY A 99 -10.70 4.57 28.16
C GLY A 99 -10.55 5.86 27.34
N LEU A 100 -9.64 5.88 26.37
CA LEU A 100 -9.32 7.05 25.55
C LEU A 100 -9.43 6.71 24.07
N VAL A 101 -10.21 7.47 23.29
CA VAL A 101 -10.23 7.32 21.81
C VAL A 101 -10.33 5.84 21.40
N ALA A 102 -11.32 5.13 21.92
CA ALA A 102 -11.53 3.69 21.72
C ALA A 102 -13.03 3.41 21.52
N ASP A 103 -13.39 2.15 21.30
CA ASP A 103 -14.78 1.73 21.24
C ASP A 103 -15.58 2.20 22.47
N HIS A 104 -16.86 2.50 22.24
CA HIS A 104 -17.74 3.05 23.27
C HIS A 104 -17.89 2.12 24.48
N ALA A 105 -17.84 0.79 24.31
CA ALA A 105 -17.85 -0.17 25.41
C ALA A 105 -16.64 0.03 26.32
N ILE A 106 -15.46 0.24 25.76
CA ILE A 106 -14.21 0.50 26.50
C ILE A 106 -14.24 1.88 27.16
N VAL A 107 -14.68 2.92 26.45
CA VAL A 107 -14.78 4.28 27.02
C VAL A 107 -15.72 4.31 28.23
N LYS A 108 -16.82 3.54 28.21
CA LYS A 108 -17.74 3.38 29.35
C LYS A 108 -17.08 2.77 30.59
N LEU A 109 -16.02 1.98 30.43
CA LEU A 109 -15.30 1.41 31.57
C LEU A 109 -14.49 2.46 32.34
N THR A 110 -14.31 3.67 31.81
CA THR A 110 -13.59 4.76 32.48
C THR A 110 -14.11 5.01 33.90
N ARG A 111 -13.20 4.88 34.88
CA ARG A 111 -13.41 5.12 36.31
C ARG A 111 -12.17 5.83 36.87
N MET A 112 -12.30 7.14 37.15
CA MET A 112 -11.21 7.99 37.61
C MET A 112 -11.68 8.80 38.83
N GLY A 113 -11.34 8.36 40.03
CA GLY A 113 -11.80 9.01 41.27
C GLY A 113 -13.32 9.12 41.31
N SER A 114 -13.85 10.34 41.21
CA SER A 114 -15.30 10.59 41.24
C SER A 114 -15.99 10.51 39.86
N LEU A 115 -15.22 10.39 38.78
CA LEU A 115 -15.71 10.19 37.41
C LEU A 115 -15.98 8.70 37.16
N ASP A 116 -17.19 8.40 36.70
CA ASP A 116 -17.63 7.05 36.34
C ASP A 116 -18.49 7.14 35.07
N MET A 117 -17.94 6.73 33.93
CA MET A 117 -18.64 6.78 32.63
C MET A 117 -19.64 5.63 32.42
N GLY A 118 -19.70 4.67 33.35
CA GLY A 118 -20.71 3.62 33.37
C GLY A 118 -22.02 4.03 34.06
N LYS A 119 -22.04 5.18 34.75
CA LYS A 119 -23.22 5.74 35.43
C LYS A 119 -23.95 6.77 34.56
N PRO A 120 -25.26 7.01 34.79
CA PRO A 120 -26.04 8.02 34.06
C PRO A 120 -25.38 9.40 34.09
N GLU A 121 -25.49 10.14 32.97
CA GLU A 121 -24.80 11.43 32.78
C GLU A 121 -25.09 12.42 33.93
N SER A 122 -24.03 12.96 34.54
CA SER A 122 -24.17 14.05 35.51
C SER A 122 -24.58 15.36 34.82
N THR A 123 -25.21 16.27 35.56
CA THR A 123 -25.63 17.61 35.09
C THR A 123 -24.49 18.45 34.50
N VAL A 124 -23.24 18.19 34.90
CA VAL A 124 -22.04 18.87 34.37
C VAL A 124 -21.67 18.35 32.98
N MET A 125 -21.82 17.05 32.73
CA MET A 125 -21.60 16.45 31.40
C MET A 125 -22.63 16.93 30.37
N SER A 126 -23.89 17.06 30.76
CA SER A 126 -24.94 17.58 29.87
C SER A 126 -24.75 19.08 29.55
N LEU A 127 -24.21 19.86 30.48
CA LEU A 127 -23.84 21.28 30.28
C LEU A 127 -22.65 21.43 29.32
N LEU A 128 -21.63 20.59 29.45
CA LEU A 128 -20.48 20.53 28.53
C LEU A 128 -20.88 20.10 27.11
N LYS A 129 -21.86 19.20 26.99
CA LYS A 129 -22.45 18.78 25.69
C LYS A 129 -23.18 19.94 25.01
N LYS A 130 -23.87 20.79 25.77
CA LYS A 130 -24.50 22.02 25.27
C LYS A 130 -23.47 23.07 24.84
N LEU A 131 -22.37 23.22 25.59
CA LEU A 131 -21.23 24.08 25.23
C LEU A 131 -20.44 23.56 24.02
N ARG A 132 -20.50 22.26 23.72
CA ARG A 132 -19.92 21.59 22.54
C ARG A 132 -20.67 21.83 21.22
N GLY A 133 -21.83 22.49 21.25
CA GLY A 133 -22.63 22.77 20.06
C GLY A 133 -23.35 21.50 19.55
N GLY A 134 -24.59 21.30 20.00
CA GLY A 134 -25.43 20.17 19.59
C GLY A 134 -26.04 20.34 18.19
N GLY A 135 -25.22 20.34 17.14
CA GLY A 135 -25.69 20.31 15.74
C GLY A 135 -25.52 18.93 15.10
N LYS A 136 -26.52 18.46 14.33
CA LYS A 136 -26.54 17.18 13.59
C LYS A 136 -25.46 17.03 12.48
N LYS A 137 -24.49 17.94 12.36
CA LYS A 137 -23.35 17.83 11.44
C LYS A 137 -22.05 17.76 12.26
N LYS A 138 -21.28 16.67 12.11
CA LYS A 138 -19.95 16.51 12.73
C LYS A 138 -19.08 17.70 12.30
N ALA A 139 -18.53 18.43 13.27
CA ALA A 139 -17.57 19.49 12.98
C ALA A 139 -16.27 18.86 12.40
N PRO A 140 -15.54 19.54 11.48
CA PRO A 140 -14.26 19.06 10.97
C PRO A 140 -13.30 18.69 12.12
N GLY A 141 -12.50 17.62 11.93
CA GLY A 141 -11.64 17.06 12.98
C GLY A 141 -10.73 18.10 13.67
N ALA A 142 -10.20 19.06 12.92
CA ALA A 142 -9.39 20.17 13.44
C ALA A 142 -10.14 21.06 14.46
N LYS A 143 -11.45 21.32 14.26
CA LYS A 143 -12.27 22.10 15.20
C LYS A 143 -12.55 21.31 16.48
N GLN A 144 -12.73 20.00 16.38
CA GLN A 144 -12.87 19.12 17.56
C GLN A 144 -11.56 19.07 18.36
N MET A 145 -10.41 18.92 17.71
CA MET A 145 -9.09 18.90 18.36
C MET A 145 -8.76 20.22 19.06
N ARG A 146 -9.03 21.37 18.43
CA ARG A 146 -8.86 22.69 19.07
C ARG A 146 -9.76 22.85 20.30
N MET A 147 -10.96 22.29 20.27
CA MET A 147 -11.86 22.29 21.42
C MET A 147 -11.34 21.37 22.54
N LEU A 148 -10.83 20.18 22.21
CA LEU A 148 -10.20 19.25 23.15
C LEU A 148 -8.98 19.86 23.86
N ARG A 149 -8.22 20.72 23.17
CA ARG A 149 -7.09 21.47 23.77
C ARG A 149 -7.53 22.54 24.77
N ARG A 150 -8.66 23.20 24.52
CA ARG A 150 -9.16 24.31 25.35
C ARG A 150 -9.99 23.85 26.55
N LEU A 151 -10.68 22.71 26.45
CA LEU A 151 -11.56 22.19 27.49
C LEU A 151 -10.85 22.02 28.85
N PRO A 152 -9.64 21.43 28.96
CA PRO A 152 -8.93 21.32 30.23
C PRO A 152 -8.56 22.67 30.87
N LYS A 153 -8.23 23.68 30.05
CA LYS A 153 -7.88 25.03 30.51
C LYS A 153 -9.10 25.70 31.15
N ILE A 154 -10.30 25.49 30.58
CA ILE A 154 -11.58 25.97 31.13
C ILE A 154 -11.95 25.24 32.42
N LEU A 155 -11.84 23.90 32.43
CA LEU A 155 -12.21 23.07 33.58
C LEU A 155 -11.27 23.25 34.79
N ARG A 156 -10.06 23.78 34.59
CA ARG A 156 -9.08 24.04 35.66
C ARG A 156 -9.67 24.86 36.81
N LEU A 157 -10.60 25.77 36.50
CA LEU A 157 -11.19 26.71 37.46
C LEU A 157 -12.40 26.12 38.21
N ILE A 158 -12.86 24.90 37.89
CA ILE A 158 -14.09 24.31 38.44
C ILE A 158 -13.74 23.20 39.44
N PRO A 159 -14.03 23.34 40.75
CA PRO A 159 -13.70 22.33 41.75
C PRO A 159 -14.61 21.08 41.67
N GLY A 160 -14.25 20.02 42.39
CA GLY A 160 -15.04 18.79 42.50
C GLY A 160 -14.94 17.87 41.29
N LYS A 161 -16.04 17.17 40.94
CA LYS A 161 -16.09 16.12 39.90
C LYS A 161 -15.58 16.57 38.51
N ALA A 162 -15.62 17.86 38.23
CA ALA A 162 -15.09 18.45 37.00
C ALA A 162 -13.56 18.29 36.85
N GLN A 163 -12.82 18.12 37.94
CA GLN A 163 -11.37 17.92 37.89
C GLN A 163 -10.98 16.51 37.42
N ASP A 164 -11.79 15.49 37.69
CA ASP A 164 -11.55 14.14 37.15
C ASP A 164 -11.91 14.05 35.66
N LEU A 165 -12.94 14.78 35.23
CA LEU A 165 -13.22 14.95 33.80
C LEU A 165 -12.10 15.73 33.09
N ARG A 166 -11.55 16.76 33.74
CA ARG A 166 -10.35 17.44 33.24
C ARG A 166 -9.16 16.49 33.17
N ALA A 167 -8.95 15.66 34.19
CA ALA A 167 -7.88 14.67 34.23
C ALA A 167 -7.99 13.68 33.07
N TRP A 168 -9.20 13.21 32.75
CA TRP A 168 -9.46 12.38 31.57
C TRP A 168 -9.05 13.07 30.26
N PHE A 169 -9.42 14.35 30.08
CA PHE A 169 -8.98 15.11 28.91
C PHE A 169 -7.46 15.37 28.88
N LEU A 170 -6.80 15.56 30.03
CA LEU A 170 -5.34 15.69 30.10
C LEU A 170 -4.65 14.38 29.72
N CYS A 171 -5.15 13.22 30.17
CA CYS A 171 -4.65 11.92 29.73
C CYS A 171 -4.76 11.78 28.21
N MET A 172 -5.87 12.20 27.63
CA MET A 172 -6.03 12.22 26.17
C MET A 172 -5.02 13.17 25.48
N GLN A 173 -4.69 14.31 26.09
CA GLN A 173 -3.70 15.24 25.53
C GLN A 173 -2.28 14.67 25.58
N TYR A 174 -1.88 14.05 26.69
CA TYR A 174 -0.60 13.34 26.75
C TYR A 174 -0.57 12.22 25.71
N TRP A 175 -1.63 11.40 25.63
CA TRP A 175 -1.72 10.31 24.67
C TRP A 175 -1.57 10.78 23.23
N LEU A 176 -2.35 11.79 22.82
CA LEU A 176 -2.27 12.38 21.46
C LEU A 176 -0.97 13.14 21.20
N GLY A 177 -0.25 13.48 22.28
CA GLY A 177 1.09 14.03 22.24
C GLY A 177 2.18 12.99 22.00
N GLY A 178 1.94 11.71 22.32
CA GLY A 178 2.70 10.52 21.88
C GLY A 178 4.19 10.41 22.27
N SER A 179 4.81 11.50 22.70
CA SER A 179 6.24 11.57 22.95
C SER A 179 6.68 10.95 24.27
N ASN A 180 7.96 10.62 24.38
CA ASN A 180 8.59 10.12 25.60
C ASN A 180 8.23 10.99 26.82
N ASP A 181 8.35 12.31 26.68
CA ASP A 181 7.97 13.28 27.72
C ASP A 181 6.49 13.14 28.09
N ASN A 182 5.61 13.13 27.08
CA ASN A 182 4.17 13.06 27.33
C ASN A 182 3.75 11.74 27.97
N MET A 183 4.30 10.59 27.55
CA MET A 183 4.00 9.29 28.16
C MET A 183 4.48 9.23 29.61
N GLU A 184 5.70 9.69 29.89
CA GLU A 184 6.22 9.75 31.26
C GLU A 184 5.34 10.65 32.15
N GLN A 185 5.00 11.85 31.67
CA GLN A 185 4.15 12.77 32.42
C GLN A 185 2.72 12.26 32.59
N MET A 186 2.18 11.51 31.63
CA MET A 186 0.86 10.86 31.77
C MET A 186 0.85 9.87 32.93
N VAL A 187 1.86 9.00 32.99
CA VAL A 187 1.96 8.00 34.06
C VAL A 187 2.18 8.69 35.41
N ARG A 188 3.08 9.68 35.50
CA ARG A 188 3.25 10.49 36.72
C ARG A 188 1.96 11.16 37.15
N PHE A 189 1.20 11.70 36.21
CA PHE A 189 -0.06 12.37 36.47
C PHE A 189 -1.11 11.42 37.04
N LEU A 190 -1.23 10.23 36.48
CA LEU A 190 -2.15 9.20 36.95
C LEU A 190 -1.75 8.65 38.32
N LEU A 191 -0.46 8.35 38.52
CA LEU A 191 0.08 7.87 39.79
C LEU A 191 -0.16 8.89 40.91
N GLY A 192 0.27 10.14 40.72
CA GLY A 192 0.16 11.18 41.74
C GLY A 192 -1.28 11.55 42.11
N ARG A 193 -2.25 11.24 41.24
CA ARG A 193 -3.66 11.60 41.44
C ARG A 193 -4.53 10.44 41.92
N TYR A 194 -4.26 9.22 41.48
CA TYR A 194 -5.18 8.09 41.68
C TYR A 194 -4.56 6.89 42.36
N ALA A 195 -3.23 6.78 42.45
CA ALA A 195 -2.61 5.64 43.13
C ALA A 195 -2.96 5.62 44.62
N THR A 196 -3.31 4.44 45.12
CA THR A 196 -3.67 4.25 46.54
C THR A 196 -2.47 3.98 47.44
N GLN A 197 -1.30 3.66 46.88
CA GLN A 197 -0.08 3.44 47.65
C GLN A 197 0.59 4.77 48.06
N GLU A 198 0.98 4.88 49.33
CA GLU A 198 1.57 6.10 49.90
C GLU A 198 2.87 6.53 49.20
N GLY A 199 3.63 5.59 48.63
CA GLY A 199 4.89 5.85 47.92
C GLY A 199 4.75 6.72 46.66
N PHE A 200 3.55 6.88 46.12
CA PHE A 200 3.28 7.71 44.95
C PHE A 200 2.58 9.05 45.30
N LEU A 201 2.29 9.28 46.59
CA LEU A 201 1.67 10.53 47.03
C LEU A 201 2.62 11.71 46.81
N GLY A 202 2.11 12.79 46.22
CA GLY A 202 2.88 13.99 45.97
C GLY A 202 3.70 13.97 44.67
N ILE A 203 3.61 12.92 43.85
CA ILE A 203 4.16 12.94 42.50
C ILE A 203 3.53 14.07 41.69
N THR A 204 4.36 14.94 41.14
CA THR A 204 3.95 16.01 40.24
C THR A 204 4.27 15.66 38.80
N ALA A 205 3.31 15.91 37.90
CA ALA A 205 3.51 15.85 36.45
C ALA A 205 3.57 17.27 35.86
N LYS A 206 4.39 17.46 34.83
CA LYS A 206 4.41 18.67 34.00
C LYS A 206 3.25 18.63 33.02
N ASP A 207 2.71 19.79 32.63
CA ASP A 207 1.64 19.88 31.63
C ASP A 207 2.05 19.24 30.29
N PRO A 208 1.09 18.73 29.47
CA PRO A 208 1.39 18.10 28.18
C PRO A 208 2.14 19.05 27.24
N VAL A 209 3.17 18.51 26.58
CA VAL A 209 3.92 19.22 25.53
C VAL A 209 3.06 19.29 24.27
N GLU A 210 2.82 20.50 23.76
CA GLU A 210 2.09 20.74 22.51
C GLU A 210 3.07 20.73 21.33
N TYR A 211 2.75 19.96 20.28
CA TYR A 211 3.51 19.89 19.03
C TYR A 211 2.67 20.42 17.86
N PRO A 212 3.29 20.93 16.78
CA PRO A 212 2.57 21.40 15.61
C PRO A 212 1.58 20.36 15.06
N ASP A 213 0.46 20.85 14.52
CA ASP A 213 -0.52 20.00 13.83
C ASP A 213 -0.10 19.73 12.39
N VAL A 214 0.57 20.68 11.75
CA VAL A 214 1.06 20.58 10.39
C VAL A 214 2.49 21.13 10.39
N GLY A 215 3.42 20.42 9.78
CA GLY A 215 4.83 20.76 9.84
C GLY A 215 5.68 19.96 8.87
N VAL A 216 6.97 20.25 8.90
CA VAL A 216 8.03 19.49 8.24
C VAL A 216 8.89 18.77 9.28
N TYR A 217 9.50 17.68 8.85
CA TYR A 217 10.41 16.84 9.63
C TYR A 217 11.75 16.69 8.91
N HIS A 218 12.83 16.63 9.67
CA HIS A 218 14.11 16.17 9.17
C HIS A 218 15.01 15.71 10.32
N PRO A 219 15.74 14.59 10.20
CA PRO A 219 16.58 14.05 11.28
C PRO A 219 17.63 15.06 11.81
N ASP A 220 18.11 15.98 10.96
CA ASP A 220 19.09 17.01 11.36
C ASP A 220 18.48 18.26 12.03
N LEU A 221 17.14 18.40 12.08
CA LEU A 221 16.54 19.55 12.74
C LEU A 221 16.72 19.47 14.27
N PRO A 222 16.98 20.61 14.94
CA PRO A 222 17.15 20.64 16.38
C PRO A 222 15.85 20.34 17.14
N GLY A 223 15.98 20.02 18.43
CA GLY A 223 14.83 19.76 19.30
C GLY A 223 14.19 18.42 18.98
N HIS A 224 12.91 18.44 18.63
CA HIS A 224 12.14 17.22 18.29
C HIS A 224 12.15 16.90 16.79
N HIS A 225 13.09 17.44 16.01
CA HIS A 225 13.20 17.23 14.57
C HIS A 225 12.02 17.79 13.73
N LEU A 226 11.18 18.66 14.30
CA LEU A 226 9.98 19.23 13.68
C LEU A 226 10.07 20.76 13.54
N SER A 227 9.53 21.30 12.46
CA SER A 227 9.38 22.75 12.23
C SER A 227 8.07 23.06 11.50
N THR A 228 7.53 24.27 11.63
CA THR A 228 6.46 24.79 10.77
C THR A 228 6.99 25.62 9.59
N ASP A 229 8.29 25.86 9.57
CA ASP A 229 8.98 26.58 8.51
C ASP A 229 9.72 25.56 7.63
N ALA A 230 9.39 25.46 6.36
CA ALA A 230 10.07 24.56 5.43
C ALA A 230 11.46 25.05 5.01
N SER A 231 11.78 26.33 5.21
CA SER A 231 13.08 26.90 4.81
C SER A 231 14.26 26.41 5.65
N VAL A 232 13.99 25.77 6.80
CA VAL A 232 15.02 25.15 7.64
C VAL A 232 15.44 23.75 7.17
N LEU A 233 14.74 23.17 6.20
CA LEU A 233 15.15 21.90 5.60
C LEU A 233 16.49 22.05 4.86
N PRO A 234 17.33 21.00 4.82
CA PRO A 234 18.61 21.07 4.11
C PRO A 234 18.44 21.50 2.65
N HIS A 235 19.14 22.58 2.28
CA HIS A 235 19.14 23.06 0.90
C HIS A 235 20.03 22.18 0.02
N ARG A 236 19.53 21.81 -1.17
CA ARG A 236 20.28 21.09 -2.20
C ARG A 236 20.51 22.01 -3.39
N THR A 237 21.77 22.07 -3.84
CA THR A 237 22.14 22.84 -5.04
C THR A 237 21.81 21.99 -6.27
N GLU A 238 21.04 22.55 -7.21
CA GLU A 238 20.64 21.88 -8.47
C GLU A 238 20.17 20.43 -8.24
N PRO A 239 19.10 20.22 -7.44
CA PRO A 239 18.65 18.88 -7.13
C PRO A 239 18.15 18.16 -8.38
N VAL A 240 18.35 16.85 -8.44
CA VAL A 240 17.86 16.00 -9.55
C VAL A 240 16.33 16.04 -9.65
N ALA A 241 15.67 16.11 -8.50
CA ALA A 241 14.22 16.23 -8.33
C ALA A 241 13.89 16.74 -6.92
N THR A 242 12.65 17.16 -6.70
CA THR A 242 12.10 17.47 -5.38
C THR A 242 10.93 16.55 -5.02
N ILE A 243 11.04 15.79 -3.94
CA ILE A 243 10.03 14.79 -3.52
C ILE A 243 9.31 15.29 -2.27
N GLY A 244 7.97 15.38 -2.34
CA GLY A 244 7.13 15.60 -1.16
C GLY A 244 6.87 14.29 -0.45
N ILE A 245 7.30 14.15 0.80
CA ILE A 245 7.15 12.90 1.57
C ILE A 245 6.10 13.10 2.66
N LEU A 246 5.01 12.34 2.64
CA LEU A 246 4.01 12.37 3.71
C LEU A 246 4.39 11.38 4.82
N LEU A 247 4.53 11.89 6.02
CA LEU A 247 4.88 11.12 7.22
C LEU A 247 3.72 11.09 8.21
N LEU A 248 3.61 10.00 8.95
CA LEU A 248 2.62 9.89 10.01
C LEU A 248 3.15 10.54 11.29
N ARG A 249 2.47 11.60 11.75
CA ARG A 249 2.87 12.39 12.91
C ARG A 249 3.10 11.56 14.18
N SER A 250 2.38 10.46 14.36
CA SER A 250 2.49 9.65 15.57
C SER A 250 3.86 8.98 15.72
N TYR A 251 4.47 8.49 14.62
CA TYR A 251 5.84 7.97 14.63
C TYR A 251 6.88 9.07 14.90
N LEU A 252 6.65 10.28 14.37
CA LEU A 252 7.55 11.41 14.61
C LEU A 252 7.59 11.79 16.10
N LEU A 253 6.42 11.77 16.74
CA LEU A 253 6.31 12.09 18.16
C LEU A 253 6.86 10.99 19.06
N SER A 254 6.66 9.73 18.70
CA SER A 254 7.22 8.60 19.45
C SER A 254 8.73 8.46 19.27
N GLY A 255 9.32 9.15 18.28
CA GLY A 255 10.72 8.98 17.90
C GLY A 255 11.00 7.68 17.14
N ASP A 256 9.96 6.91 16.80
CA ASP A 256 10.06 5.64 16.07
C ASP A 256 10.26 5.89 14.56
N THR A 257 11.35 6.57 14.19
CA THR A 257 11.53 7.27 12.91
C THR A 257 12.65 6.72 12.03
N ALA A 258 13.40 5.72 12.49
CA ALA A 258 14.59 5.22 11.77
C ALA A 258 14.31 4.81 10.31
N HIS A 259 13.13 4.25 10.06
CA HIS A 259 12.68 3.91 8.72
C HIS A 259 12.41 5.12 7.80
N TYR A 260 11.89 6.24 8.34
CA TYR A 260 11.74 7.49 7.60
C TYR A 260 13.08 8.16 7.36
N ASP A 261 13.95 8.14 8.36
CA ASP A 261 15.30 8.71 8.27
C ASP A 261 16.08 8.05 7.14
N GLU A 262 16.06 6.73 7.03
CA GLU A 262 16.76 6.01 5.95
C GLU A 262 16.24 6.41 4.56
N VAL A 263 14.92 6.55 4.38
CA VAL A 263 14.34 7.02 3.11
C VAL A 263 14.82 8.43 2.78
N ILE A 264 14.78 9.34 3.75
CA ILE A 264 15.26 10.73 3.60
C ILE A 264 16.73 10.72 3.21
N ARG A 265 17.58 10.02 3.97
CA ARG A 265 19.03 9.95 3.73
C ARG A 265 19.36 9.36 2.37
N ARG A 266 18.61 8.36 1.93
CA ARG A 266 18.85 7.71 0.64
C ARG A 266 18.51 8.63 -0.53
N PHE A 267 17.44 9.42 -0.47
CA PHE A 267 17.18 10.49 -1.43
C PHE A 267 18.28 11.56 -1.42
N GLU A 268 18.67 12.01 -0.22
CA GLU A 268 19.72 13.02 -0.06
C GLU A 268 21.07 12.56 -0.66
N ALA A 269 21.41 11.29 -0.52
CA ALA A 269 22.62 10.68 -1.09
C ALA A 269 22.62 10.68 -2.63
N GLN A 270 21.45 10.77 -3.26
CA GLN A 270 21.28 10.88 -4.72
C GLN A 270 21.13 12.32 -5.20
N ASN A 271 21.41 13.32 -4.35
CA ASN A 271 21.19 14.73 -4.61
C ASN A 271 19.71 15.05 -4.99
N VAL A 272 18.77 14.33 -4.38
CA VAL A 272 17.34 14.60 -4.46
C VAL A 272 16.94 15.48 -3.27
N ALA A 273 16.21 16.58 -3.55
CA ALA A 273 15.64 17.40 -2.50
C ALA A 273 14.38 16.72 -1.95
N VAL A 274 14.19 16.76 -0.64
CA VAL A 274 13.00 16.19 0.00
C VAL A 274 12.31 17.24 0.85
N ILE A 275 10.98 17.16 0.89
CA ILE A 275 10.13 17.93 1.79
C ILE A 275 9.32 16.91 2.62
N PRO A 276 9.87 16.39 3.72
CA PRO A 276 9.14 15.47 4.59
C PRO A 276 8.16 16.28 5.44
N ALA A 277 6.87 16.09 5.20
CA ALA A 277 5.80 16.84 5.83
C ALA A 277 4.80 15.92 6.51
N PHE A 278 4.14 16.44 7.54
CA PHE A 278 3.13 15.73 8.31
C PHE A 278 1.93 16.63 8.60
N ALA A 279 0.78 15.99 8.81
CA ALA A 279 -0.43 16.62 9.31
C ALA A 279 -0.98 15.82 10.49
N SER A 280 -1.84 16.44 11.29
CA SER A 280 -2.48 15.80 12.44
C SER A 280 -3.63 14.91 11.95
N GLY A 281 -3.65 13.66 12.40
CA GLY A 281 -4.64 12.68 11.96
C GLY A 281 -4.24 12.02 10.64
N LEU A 282 -5.25 11.58 9.88
CA LEU A 282 -5.08 10.82 8.64
C LEU A 282 -5.54 11.62 7.41
N ASP A 283 -5.49 12.95 7.47
CA ASP A 283 -5.79 13.83 6.34
C ASP A 283 -4.51 14.52 5.90
N GLY A 284 -3.95 14.12 4.76
CA GLY A 284 -2.69 14.63 4.23
C GLY A 284 -2.79 16.03 3.61
N ARG A 285 -4.00 16.51 3.28
CA ARG A 285 -4.20 17.80 2.57
C ARG A 285 -3.51 18.99 3.22
N PRO A 286 -3.59 19.20 4.55
CA PRO A 286 -2.96 20.36 5.17
C PRO A 286 -1.45 20.42 4.96
N ALA A 287 -0.76 19.28 4.95
CA ALA A 287 0.68 19.22 4.69
C ALA A 287 1.00 19.52 3.21
N ILE A 288 0.21 18.95 2.31
CA ILE A 288 0.35 19.11 0.86
C ILE A 288 0.13 20.56 0.45
N GLU A 289 -0.97 21.16 0.90
CA GLU A 289 -1.33 22.56 0.63
C GLU A 289 -0.28 23.53 1.20
N ALA A 290 0.28 23.23 2.37
CA ALA A 290 1.28 24.11 3.00
C ALA A 290 2.67 24.03 2.36
N TYR A 291 3.08 22.84 1.90
CA TYR A 291 4.49 22.58 1.61
C TYR A 291 4.78 22.03 0.22
N PHE A 292 3.82 21.44 -0.50
CA PHE A 292 4.09 20.73 -1.75
C PHE A 292 3.64 21.48 -3.01
N GLU A 293 2.55 22.25 -2.93
CA GLU A 293 1.95 22.94 -4.09
C GLU A 293 2.98 23.78 -4.87
N GLY A 294 3.21 23.40 -6.14
CA GLY A 294 4.15 24.07 -7.04
C GLY A 294 5.64 23.87 -6.71
N ARG A 295 5.98 22.92 -5.83
CA ARG A 295 7.36 22.71 -5.33
C ARG A 295 7.89 21.30 -5.52
N VAL A 296 7.03 20.31 -5.73
CA VAL A 296 7.42 18.89 -5.80
C VAL A 296 7.14 18.29 -7.17
N ASP A 297 7.93 17.28 -7.52
CA ASP A 297 7.80 16.52 -8.76
C ASP A 297 6.99 15.24 -8.57
N VAL A 298 7.03 14.65 -7.36
CA VAL A 298 6.31 13.43 -6.96
C VAL A 298 5.90 13.56 -5.48
N ILE A 299 4.74 13.00 -5.14
CA ILE A 299 4.30 12.80 -3.75
C ILE A 299 4.51 11.33 -3.39
N LEU A 300 5.31 11.09 -2.36
CA LEU A 300 5.53 9.78 -1.76
C LEU A 300 4.84 9.73 -0.39
N SER A 301 3.77 8.94 -0.28
CA SER A 301 3.17 8.67 1.02
C SER A 301 3.88 7.51 1.71
N LEU A 302 4.41 7.76 2.92
CA LEU A 302 4.95 6.74 3.82
C LEU A 302 4.03 6.52 5.04
N THR A 303 2.79 6.99 4.96
CA THR A 303 1.84 6.92 6.09
C THR A 303 1.25 5.53 6.29
N GLY A 304 1.25 4.69 5.25
CA GLY A 304 0.53 3.41 5.26
C GLY A 304 -1.00 3.56 5.23
N PHE A 305 -1.52 4.73 4.87
CA PHE A 305 -2.97 4.99 4.82
C PHE A 305 -3.38 5.72 3.54
N SER A 306 -4.69 5.77 3.33
CA SER A 306 -5.33 6.67 2.37
C SER A 306 -4.88 8.12 2.52
N LEU A 307 -4.92 8.87 1.42
CA LEU A 307 -4.47 10.26 1.38
C LEU A 307 -5.37 11.16 2.25
N VAL A 308 -6.68 10.89 2.22
CA VAL A 308 -7.70 11.63 2.95
C VAL A 308 -8.59 10.65 3.71
N GLY A 309 -8.06 10.15 4.83
CA GLY A 309 -8.78 9.27 5.73
C GLY A 309 -7.96 8.08 6.20
N GLY A 310 -8.62 7.19 6.93
CA GLY A 310 -8.07 5.93 7.41
C GLY A 310 -9.10 4.79 7.36
N PRO A 311 -8.84 3.67 8.04
CA PRO A 311 -9.69 2.48 7.96
C PRO A 311 -11.15 2.72 8.36
N ALA A 312 -11.40 3.69 9.25
CA ALA A 312 -12.74 4.03 9.74
C ALA A 312 -13.49 5.05 8.87
N TYR A 313 -12.81 5.73 7.94
CA TYR A 313 -13.37 6.74 7.04
C TYR A 313 -12.37 7.05 5.93
N ASN A 314 -12.74 6.88 4.67
CA ASN A 314 -11.95 7.28 3.51
C ASN A 314 -12.77 8.22 2.61
N ASP A 315 -12.16 9.30 2.13
CA ASP A 315 -12.74 10.32 1.26
C ASP A 315 -11.96 10.40 -0.06
N SER A 316 -12.11 9.37 -0.88
CA SER A 316 -11.37 9.24 -2.14
C SER A 316 -11.72 10.33 -3.15
N ASP A 317 -12.95 10.85 -3.15
CA ASP A 317 -13.35 11.96 -4.03
C ASP A 317 -12.51 13.21 -3.74
N ALA A 318 -12.33 13.55 -2.46
CA ALA A 318 -11.48 14.68 -2.06
C ALA A 318 -9.99 14.44 -2.35
N ALA A 319 -9.53 13.18 -2.24
CA ALA A 319 -8.17 12.82 -2.63
C ALA A 319 -7.95 13.01 -4.14
N VAL A 320 -8.88 12.53 -4.97
CA VAL A 320 -8.83 12.68 -6.43
C VAL A 320 -8.88 14.15 -6.84
N GLU A 321 -9.76 14.97 -6.26
CA GLU A 321 -9.83 16.42 -6.53
C GLU A 321 -8.49 17.10 -6.22
N LEU A 322 -7.88 16.77 -5.09
CA LEU A 322 -6.56 17.30 -4.71
C LEU A 322 -5.48 16.87 -5.71
N LEU A 323 -5.39 15.59 -6.04
CA LEU A 323 -4.36 15.05 -6.92
C LEU A 323 -4.49 15.57 -8.35
N GLN A 324 -5.71 15.73 -8.87
CA GLN A 324 -5.97 16.36 -10.17
C GLN A 324 -5.48 17.80 -10.23
N ARG A 325 -5.62 18.54 -9.12
CA ARG A 325 -5.16 19.93 -9.01
C ARG A 325 -3.64 20.05 -8.93
N LEU A 326 -2.97 19.08 -8.30
CA LEU A 326 -1.52 19.04 -8.16
C LEU A 326 -0.80 18.56 -9.41
N ASP A 327 -1.41 17.61 -10.12
CA ASP A 327 -0.90 17.02 -11.37
C ASP A 327 0.55 16.50 -11.25
N VAL A 328 0.81 15.74 -10.20
CA VAL A 328 2.10 15.05 -9.94
C VAL A 328 1.83 13.57 -9.61
N PRO A 329 2.76 12.65 -9.91
CA PRO A 329 2.62 11.25 -9.53
C PRO A 329 2.44 11.10 -8.01
N TYR A 330 1.48 10.26 -7.62
CA TYR A 330 1.21 9.90 -6.24
C TYR A 330 1.55 8.42 -6.02
N MET A 331 2.61 8.18 -5.26
CA MET A 331 3.10 6.85 -4.93
C MET A 331 2.89 6.60 -3.43
N ALA A 332 2.48 5.38 -3.08
CA ALA A 332 2.33 4.97 -1.69
C ALA A 332 3.29 3.81 -1.40
N ALA A 333 4.08 3.96 -0.34
CA ALA A 333 4.91 2.90 0.20
C ALA A 333 4.54 2.68 1.66
N GLN A 334 4.45 1.41 2.05
CA GLN A 334 3.88 1.03 3.33
C GLN A 334 4.93 0.41 4.26
N PRO A 335 4.99 0.83 5.53
CA PRO A 335 5.65 0.06 6.56
C PRO A 335 4.76 -1.13 6.97
N LEU A 336 5.37 -2.26 7.31
CA LEU A 336 4.67 -3.38 7.95
C LEU A 336 4.37 -3.02 9.40
N GLU A 337 3.11 -3.17 9.81
CA GLU A 337 2.66 -2.87 11.17
C GLU A 337 2.19 -4.14 11.89
N PHE A 338 1.50 -5.03 11.17
CA PHE A 338 0.96 -6.27 11.71
C PHE A 338 1.93 -7.44 11.52
N GLN A 339 2.68 -7.45 10.41
CA GLN A 339 3.74 -8.44 10.16
C GLN A 339 5.13 -7.89 10.53
N THR A 340 6.04 -8.77 10.93
CA THR A 340 7.47 -8.47 10.98
C THR A 340 8.11 -8.62 9.60
N LEU A 341 9.29 -8.03 9.41
CA LEU A 341 10.05 -8.16 8.16
C LEU A 341 10.37 -9.61 7.81
N ASP A 342 10.63 -10.47 8.80
CA ASP A 342 10.88 -11.90 8.59
C ASP A 342 9.62 -12.69 8.24
N GLN A 343 8.47 -12.36 8.84
CA GLN A 343 7.18 -12.93 8.46
C GLN A 343 6.83 -12.60 7.00
N TRP A 344 6.90 -11.32 6.62
CA TRP A 344 6.68 -10.90 5.22
C TRP A 344 7.69 -11.55 4.24
N ALA A 345 8.97 -11.62 4.65
CA ALA A 345 10.01 -12.22 3.83
C ALA A 345 9.84 -13.73 3.64
N SER A 346 9.21 -14.44 4.58
CA SER A 346 8.99 -15.89 4.47
C SER A 346 7.63 -16.25 3.89
N ASP A 347 6.66 -15.33 3.89
CA ASP A 347 5.32 -15.56 3.35
C ASP A 347 5.31 -15.53 1.81
N ARG A 348 4.78 -16.59 1.19
CA ARG A 348 4.59 -16.69 -0.27
C ARG A 348 3.48 -15.77 -0.77
N GLN A 349 2.50 -15.42 0.06
CA GLN A 349 1.47 -14.44 -0.27
C GLN A 349 2.04 -13.02 -0.23
N GLY A 350 3.00 -12.78 0.66
CA GLY A 350 3.57 -11.47 0.95
C GLY A 350 2.79 -10.76 2.05
N LEU A 351 2.04 -9.72 1.70
CA LEU A 351 1.19 -9.02 2.68
C LEU A 351 -0.04 -9.85 3.07
N GLY A 352 -0.32 -9.91 4.37
CA GLY A 352 -1.54 -10.52 4.91
C GLY A 352 -2.81 -9.79 4.45
N PRO A 353 -4.01 -10.39 4.61
CA PRO A 353 -5.27 -9.82 4.11
C PRO A 353 -5.62 -8.43 4.69
N ILE A 354 -5.35 -8.23 5.99
CA ILE A 354 -5.59 -6.97 6.69
C ILE A 354 -4.68 -5.88 6.12
N GLU A 355 -3.37 -6.16 6.01
CA GLU A 355 -2.39 -5.23 5.46
C GLU A 355 -2.64 -4.94 3.98
N THR A 356 -2.98 -5.94 3.17
CA THR A 356 -3.34 -5.74 1.77
C THR A 356 -4.53 -4.79 1.62
N THR A 357 -5.55 -4.93 2.47
CA THR A 357 -6.73 -4.06 2.42
C THR A 357 -6.39 -2.64 2.84
N MET A 358 -5.71 -2.48 3.98
CA MET A 358 -5.44 -1.18 4.58
C MET A 358 -4.34 -0.40 3.84
N LEU A 359 -3.24 -1.07 3.53
CA LEU A 359 -2.00 -0.43 3.05
C LEU A 359 -1.94 -0.34 1.53
N VAL A 360 -2.71 -1.14 0.79
CA VAL A 360 -2.66 -1.21 -0.68
C VAL A 360 -4.01 -0.87 -1.31
N ALA A 361 -5.07 -1.61 -0.99
CA ALA A 361 -6.36 -1.45 -1.69
C ALA A 361 -7.02 -0.10 -1.44
N LEU A 362 -6.99 0.43 -0.21
CA LEU A 362 -7.55 1.75 0.09
C LEU A 362 -6.78 2.90 -0.61
N PRO A 363 -5.44 2.98 -0.52
CA PRO A 363 -4.67 3.94 -1.30
C PRO A 363 -4.86 3.82 -2.82
N GLU A 364 -5.03 2.60 -3.36
CA GLU A 364 -5.28 2.40 -4.79
C GLU A 364 -6.56 3.11 -5.28
N ILE A 365 -7.60 3.20 -4.44
CA ILE A 365 -8.86 3.90 -4.74
C ILE A 365 -8.64 5.41 -4.77
N ASP A 366 -7.73 5.93 -3.93
CA ASP A 366 -7.35 7.34 -3.92
C ASP A 366 -6.50 7.73 -5.15
N GLY A 367 -6.05 6.75 -5.94
CA GLY A 367 -5.18 6.95 -7.10
C GLY A 367 -3.69 6.68 -6.81
N ALA A 368 -3.36 6.07 -5.67
CA ALA A 368 -1.98 5.68 -5.38
C ALA A 368 -1.47 4.62 -6.37
N THR A 369 -0.18 4.72 -6.65
CA THR A 369 0.56 3.83 -7.55
C THR A 369 1.79 3.25 -6.84
N ASN A 370 2.38 2.21 -7.45
CA ASN A 370 3.66 1.62 -7.04
C ASN A 370 3.72 1.16 -5.56
N PRO A 371 2.75 0.33 -5.09
CA PRO A 371 2.72 -0.13 -3.70
C PRO A 371 4.02 -0.86 -3.34
N THR A 372 4.78 -0.31 -2.39
CA THR A 372 6.11 -0.81 -2.05
C THR A 372 6.25 -0.99 -0.54
N VAL A 373 6.61 -2.21 -0.10
CA VAL A 373 7.02 -2.44 1.30
C VAL A 373 8.44 -1.87 1.46
N PHE A 374 8.66 -0.98 2.42
CA PHE A 374 9.99 -0.36 2.62
C PHE A 374 10.56 -0.53 4.04
N ALA A 375 9.73 -0.91 5.00
CA ALA A 375 10.10 -0.97 6.41
C ALA A 375 9.20 -1.91 7.20
N GLY A 376 9.65 -2.25 8.41
CA GLY A 376 8.89 -3.07 9.34
C GLY A 376 9.69 -3.31 10.63
N ARG A 377 9.10 -4.04 11.57
CA ARG A 377 9.83 -4.48 12.78
C ARG A 377 10.53 -5.81 12.52
N HIS A 378 11.65 -6.05 13.17
CA HIS A 378 12.32 -7.36 13.11
C HIS A 378 11.70 -8.30 14.14
N GLY A 379 11.39 -9.54 13.74
CA GLY A 379 11.13 -10.63 14.66
C GLY A 379 12.42 -11.16 15.30
N GLY A 380 12.26 -12.03 16.29
CA GLY A 380 13.37 -12.64 17.04
C GLY A 380 14.46 -13.31 16.19
N PRO A 381 14.13 -14.02 15.08
CA PRO A 381 15.13 -14.65 14.21
C PRO A 381 15.93 -13.68 13.31
N GLY A 382 15.51 -12.42 13.18
CA GLY A 382 16.02 -11.51 12.15
C GLY A 382 15.46 -11.81 10.76
N CYS A 383 15.73 -10.92 9.81
CA CYS A 383 15.19 -11.01 8.44
C CYS A 383 16.24 -11.49 7.45
N HIS A 384 15.94 -12.60 6.76
CA HIS A 384 16.79 -13.20 5.73
C HIS A 384 16.25 -13.03 4.30
N GLY A 385 15.29 -12.12 4.09
CA GLY A 385 14.62 -11.92 2.80
C GLY A 385 15.47 -11.28 1.71
N CYS A 386 16.67 -10.78 2.05
CA CYS A 386 17.59 -10.12 1.12
C CYS A 386 19.05 -10.30 1.56
N PRO A 387 20.04 -9.94 0.72
CA PRO A 387 21.46 -10.10 1.04
C PRO A 387 21.95 -9.40 2.31
N HIS A 388 21.22 -8.41 2.84
CA HIS A 388 21.60 -7.70 4.07
C HIS A 388 21.47 -8.55 5.34
N GLN A 389 20.59 -9.56 5.35
CA GLN A 389 20.39 -10.47 6.48
C GLN A 389 20.29 -9.78 7.86
N CYS A 390 19.47 -8.72 7.94
CA CYS A 390 19.37 -7.84 9.09
C CYS A 390 18.99 -8.60 10.37
N GLN A 391 19.66 -8.28 11.47
CA GLN A 391 19.38 -8.81 12.80
C GLN A 391 18.54 -7.83 13.62
N PRO A 392 17.70 -8.30 14.56
CA PRO A 392 16.97 -7.40 15.44
C PRO A 392 17.96 -6.57 16.26
N ALA A 393 17.73 -5.25 16.31
CA ALA A 393 18.46 -4.37 17.21
C ALA A 393 18.04 -4.63 18.66
N ASP A 394 18.82 -4.13 19.63
CA ASP A 394 18.51 -4.21 21.08
C ASP A 394 17.09 -3.68 21.43
N GLN A 395 16.51 -2.85 20.56
CA GLN A 395 15.13 -2.38 20.63
C GLN A 395 14.25 -3.17 19.64
N ALA A 396 13.93 -4.42 19.96
CA ALA A 396 13.14 -5.32 19.10
C ALA A 396 11.77 -4.76 18.64
N HIS A 397 11.26 -3.71 19.30
CA HIS A 397 9.96 -3.09 19.01
C HIS A 397 10.04 -1.84 18.10
N ALA A 398 11.24 -1.37 17.75
CA ALA A 398 11.40 -0.19 16.91
C ALA A 398 11.20 -0.52 15.42
N MET A 399 10.62 0.41 14.68
CA MET A 399 10.58 0.36 13.22
C MET A 399 11.99 0.39 12.64
N ALA A 400 12.27 -0.56 11.75
CA ALA A 400 13.52 -0.64 11.05
C ALA A 400 13.32 -0.48 9.53
N PRO A 401 14.25 0.19 8.84
CA PRO A 401 14.25 0.19 7.39
C PRO A 401 14.57 -1.20 6.84
N CYS A 402 13.92 -1.59 5.75
CA CYS A 402 14.44 -2.64 4.89
C CYS A 402 15.36 -1.98 3.86
N PHE A 403 16.66 -1.92 4.13
CA PHE A 403 17.64 -1.13 3.35
C PHE A 403 17.57 -1.37 1.83
N GLU A 404 17.44 -2.62 1.43
CA GLU A 404 17.33 -2.99 0.01
C GLU A 404 16.04 -2.43 -0.61
N ARG A 405 14.90 -2.57 0.07
CA ARG A 405 13.62 -2.01 -0.38
C ARG A 405 13.59 -0.49 -0.36
N VAL A 406 14.24 0.15 0.61
CA VAL A 406 14.40 1.62 0.62
C VAL A 406 15.21 2.07 -0.58
N GLY A 407 16.30 1.37 -0.92
CA GLY A 407 17.07 1.62 -2.14
C GLY A 407 16.19 1.55 -3.39
N HIS A 408 15.47 0.44 -3.54
CA HIS A 408 14.57 0.22 -4.68
C HIS A 408 13.46 1.27 -4.78
N LEU A 409 12.83 1.63 -3.65
CA LEU A 409 11.80 2.67 -3.59
C LEU A 409 12.35 4.02 -4.04
N VAL A 410 13.50 4.42 -3.51
CA VAL A 410 14.14 5.71 -3.84
C VAL A 410 14.51 5.76 -5.32
N ASP A 411 15.14 4.71 -5.86
CA ASP A 411 15.51 4.65 -7.27
C ASP A 411 14.27 4.81 -8.18
N LYS A 412 13.19 4.10 -7.84
CA LYS A 412 11.92 4.16 -8.58
C LYS A 412 11.25 5.52 -8.53
N VAL A 413 11.17 6.13 -7.34
CA VAL A 413 10.60 7.48 -7.16
C VAL A 413 11.44 8.53 -7.89
N THR A 414 12.77 8.43 -7.82
CA THR A 414 13.69 9.32 -8.53
C THR A 414 13.51 9.21 -10.05
N ARG A 415 13.39 7.99 -10.60
CA ARG A 415 13.10 7.80 -12.03
C ARG A 415 11.74 8.36 -12.44
N MET A 416 10.71 8.16 -11.62
CA MET A 416 9.39 8.75 -11.85
C MET A 416 9.45 10.27 -11.89
N ALA A 417 10.19 10.90 -10.98
CA ALA A 417 10.39 12.35 -10.97
C ALA A 417 11.17 12.84 -12.20
N ARG A 418 12.22 12.11 -12.60
CA ARG A 418 13.04 12.43 -13.78
C ARG A 418 12.21 12.47 -15.07
N LEU A 419 11.20 11.60 -15.22
CA LEU A 419 10.30 11.61 -16.38
C LEU A 419 9.59 12.95 -16.60
N ARG A 420 9.35 13.72 -15.52
CA ARG A 420 8.73 15.04 -15.58
C ARG A 420 9.67 16.11 -16.15
N HIS A 421 10.98 15.96 -15.92
CA HIS A 421 12.01 16.92 -16.33
C HIS A 421 12.58 16.65 -17.72
N LEU A 422 12.53 15.40 -18.19
CA LEU A 422 12.97 15.06 -19.54
C LEU A 422 12.09 15.72 -20.60
N ALA A 423 12.72 16.34 -21.60
CA ALA A 423 12.00 16.77 -22.80
C ALA A 423 11.52 15.53 -23.57
N ASN A 424 10.32 15.59 -24.16
CA ASN A 424 9.72 14.45 -24.86
C ASN A 424 10.64 13.84 -25.93
N LYS A 425 11.40 14.66 -26.66
CA LYS A 425 12.36 14.21 -27.67
C LYS A 425 13.47 13.31 -27.11
N ASP A 426 13.83 13.48 -25.84
CA ASP A 426 14.96 12.80 -25.19
C ASP A 426 14.48 11.58 -24.37
N LYS A 427 13.17 11.37 -24.25
CA LYS A 427 12.59 10.22 -23.53
C LYS A 427 12.71 8.95 -24.34
N LYS A 428 13.32 7.93 -23.73
CA LYS A 428 13.39 6.56 -24.26
C LYS A 428 12.22 5.73 -23.75
N VAL A 429 11.27 5.41 -24.62
CA VAL A 429 10.08 4.62 -24.26
C VAL A 429 10.15 3.22 -24.86
N ALA A 430 9.91 2.20 -24.04
CA ALA A 430 9.77 0.83 -24.51
C ALA A 430 8.30 0.41 -24.50
N ILE A 431 7.73 0.16 -25.67
CA ILE A 431 6.38 -0.38 -25.81
C ILE A 431 6.50 -1.90 -26.00
N ILE A 432 5.79 -2.68 -25.18
CA ILE A 432 5.95 -4.13 -25.12
C ILE A 432 4.66 -4.79 -25.61
N LEU A 433 4.77 -5.59 -26.67
CA LEU A 433 3.70 -6.39 -27.24
C LEU A 433 3.76 -7.84 -26.74
N PHE A 434 2.58 -8.44 -26.61
CA PHE A 434 2.40 -9.83 -26.19
C PHE A 434 1.59 -10.61 -27.23
N GLY A 435 1.63 -11.94 -27.15
CA GLY A 435 0.69 -12.81 -27.86
C GLY A 435 -0.34 -13.38 -26.88
N PHE A 436 -1.63 -13.25 -27.19
CA PHE A 436 -2.72 -13.81 -26.39
C PHE A 436 -3.53 -14.85 -27.18
N PRO A 437 -3.82 -16.05 -26.60
CA PRO A 437 -3.37 -16.54 -25.28
C PRO A 437 -1.85 -16.71 -25.18
N PRO A 438 -1.22 -16.58 -24.00
CA PRO A 438 0.22 -16.73 -23.86
C PRO A 438 0.73 -18.05 -24.46
N ASN A 439 1.85 -17.99 -25.19
CA ASN A 439 2.49 -19.11 -25.89
C ASN A 439 1.69 -19.75 -27.05
N ALA A 440 0.47 -19.27 -27.35
CA ALA A 440 -0.37 -19.79 -28.44
C ALA A 440 -0.92 -18.72 -29.39
N GLY A 441 -1.07 -17.49 -28.89
CA GLY A 441 -1.59 -16.34 -29.64
C GLY A 441 -0.56 -15.73 -30.57
N ALA A 442 -1.03 -15.14 -31.67
CA ALA A 442 -0.20 -14.34 -32.54
C ALA A 442 0.31 -13.09 -31.81
N VAL A 443 1.54 -12.67 -32.08
CA VAL A 443 2.09 -11.44 -31.51
C VAL A 443 1.22 -10.24 -31.89
N GLY A 444 0.91 -9.39 -30.92
CA GLY A 444 0.04 -8.25 -31.14
C GLY A 444 -1.44 -8.62 -31.15
N THR A 445 -1.84 -9.68 -30.43
CA THR A 445 -3.24 -9.91 -30.08
C THR A 445 -3.49 -9.58 -28.62
N ALA A 446 -4.54 -8.81 -28.37
CA ALA A 446 -5.08 -8.57 -27.03
C ALA A 446 -6.60 -8.57 -27.16
N ALA A 447 -7.31 -9.23 -26.24
CA ALA A 447 -8.76 -9.28 -26.37
C ALA A 447 -9.34 -7.86 -26.25
N TYR A 448 -10.31 -7.56 -27.11
CA TYR A 448 -10.99 -6.27 -27.20
C TYR A 448 -10.11 -5.08 -27.57
N LEU A 449 -8.90 -5.30 -28.12
CA LEU A 449 -8.01 -4.23 -28.59
C LEU A 449 -7.46 -4.53 -30.00
N SER A 450 -7.60 -3.57 -30.91
CA SER A 450 -6.95 -3.61 -32.22
C SER A 450 -5.50 -3.14 -32.07
N VAL A 451 -4.59 -4.05 -31.72
CA VAL A 451 -3.26 -3.71 -31.19
C VAL A 451 -2.45 -2.84 -32.16
N PHE A 452 -2.27 -3.27 -33.42
CA PHE A 452 -1.42 -2.53 -34.36
C PHE A 452 -2.02 -1.20 -34.79
N GLU A 453 -3.35 -1.11 -34.96
CA GLU A 453 -4.05 0.14 -35.24
C GLU A 453 -3.91 1.13 -34.08
N SER A 454 -4.08 0.63 -32.86
CA SER A 454 -3.95 1.44 -31.64
C SER A 454 -2.50 1.86 -31.41
N LEU A 455 -1.54 0.98 -31.69
CA LEU A 455 -0.11 1.26 -31.61
C LEU A 455 0.29 2.34 -32.62
N LEU A 456 -0.13 2.24 -33.89
CA LEU A 456 0.17 3.27 -34.88
C LEU A 456 -0.46 4.62 -34.50
N ALA A 457 -1.68 4.61 -33.96
CA ALA A 457 -2.33 5.82 -33.45
C ALA A 457 -1.53 6.45 -32.30
N LEU A 458 -1.04 5.63 -31.36
CA LEU A 458 -0.17 6.07 -30.27
C LEU A 458 1.14 6.64 -30.79
N LEU A 459 1.86 5.94 -31.67
CA LEU A 459 3.14 6.40 -32.23
C LEU A 459 2.98 7.74 -32.96
N ARG A 460 1.91 7.89 -33.75
CA ARG A 460 1.57 9.17 -34.41
C ARG A 460 1.29 10.28 -33.41
N GLN A 461 0.63 9.97 -32.29
CA GLN A 461 0.37 10.96 -31.24
C GLN A 461 1.66 11.34 -30.51
N MET A 462 2.50 10.38 -30.13
CA MET A 462 3.82 10.63 -29.54
C MET A 462 4.69 11.50 -30.44
N HIS A 463 4.74 11.24 -31.74
CA HIS A 463 5.46 12.09 -32.70
C HIS A 463 4.95 13.53 -32.69
N ARG A 464 3.62 13.75 -32.67
CA ARG A 464 3.01 15.10 -32.58
C ARG A 464 3.33 15.80 -31.26
N ASP A 465 3.40 15.04 -30.17
CA ASP A 465 3.75 15.54 -28.84
C ASP A 465 5.26 15.78 -28.67
N GLY A 466 6.05 15.57 -29.73
CA GLY A 466 7.47 15.91 -29.81
C GLY A 466 8.42 14.82 -29.31
N TYR A 467 7.95 13.58 -29.18
CA TYR A 467 8.84 12.43 -28.99
C TYR A 467 9.61 12.13 -30.28
N ASP A 468 10.85 11.63 -30.16
CA ASP A 468 11.62 11.17 -31.31
C ASP A 468 11.11 9.80 -31.76
N VAL A 469 10.17 9.84 -32.72
CA VAL A 469 9.52 8.65 -33.28
C VAL A 469 9.63 8.64 -34.80
N ALA A 470 10.29 7.62 -35.35
CA ALA A 470 10.28 7.34 -36.77
C ALA A 470 8.96 6.64 -37.15
N LEU A 471 8.06 7.35 -37.84
CA LEU A 471 6.72 6.85 -38.13
C LEU A 471 6.68 5.90 -39.34
N PRO A 472 6.09 4.70 -39.20
CA PRO A 472 5.63 3.91 -40.34
C PRO A 472 4.52 4.64 -41.11
N ALA A 473 4.43 4.40 -42.41
CA ALA A 473 3.40 4.93 -43.29
C ALA A 473 2.01 4.45 -42.87
N ASP A 474 1.86 3.15 -42.62
CA ASP A 474 0.60 2.52 -42.25
C ASP A 474 0.78 1.30 -41.32
N VAL A 475 -0.36 0.65 -41.01
CA VAL A 475 -0.43 -0.48 -40.08
C VAL A 475 0.29 -1.71 -40.65
N GLU A 476 0.27 -1.88 -41.97
CA GLU A 476 0.89 -3.04 -42.62
C GLU A 476 2.41 -2.90 -42.60
N GLU A 477 2.94 -1.70 -42.90
CA GLU A 477 4.37 -1.43 -42.75
C GLU A 477 4.82 -1.59 -41.29
N LEU A 478 4.07 -1.05 -40.31
CA LEU A 478 4.35 -1.24 -38.89
C LEU A 478 4.43 -2.73 -38.52
N ARG A 479 3.47 -3.53 -38.98
CA ARG A 479 3.44 -4.97 -38.72
C ARG A 479 4.62 -5.69 -39.36
N CYS A 480 4.92 -5.41 -40.63
CA CYS A 480 6.02 -6.01 -41.37
C CYS A 480 7.38 -5.68 -40.71
N LEU A 481 7.60 -4.44 -40.28
CA LEU A 481 8.83 -4.04 -39.59
C LEU A 481 9.04 -4.80 -38.28
N ILE A 482 7.97 -5.04 -37.51
CA ILE A 482 8.07 -5.74 -36.21
C ILE A 482 8.14 -7.26 -36.38
N LEU A 483 7.26 -7.85 -37.19
CA LEU A 483 7.08 -9.31 -37.25
C LEU A 483 7.92 -9.99 -38.33
N GLU A 484 8.31 -9.29 -39.40
CA GLU A 484 9.04 -9.88 -40.51
C GLU A 484 10.48 -9.39 -40.53
N GLY A 485 10.69 -8.09 -40.74
CA GLY A 485 12.00 -7.42 -40.74
C GLY A 485 13.17 -8.32 -41.19
N ASN A 486 14.10 -8.59 -40.27
CA ASN A 486 15.22 -9.50 -40.48
C ASN A 486 15.01 -10.92 -39.89
N ALA A 487 13.79 -11.28 -39.47
CA ALA A 487 13.47 -12.50 -38.73
C ALA A 487 13.98 -13.78 -39.43
N ALA A 488 13.76 -13.89 -40.75
CA ALA A 488 14.20 -15.04 -41.54
C ALA A 488 15.72 -15.22 -41.56
N LYS A 489 16.50 -14.13 -41.45
CA LYS A 489 17.97 -14.18 -41.39
C LYS A 489 18.46 -14.84 -40.10
N PHE A 490 17.75 -14.61 -38.99
CA PHE A 490 18.10 -15.10 -37.66
C PHE A 490 17.31 -16.35 -37.26
N GLY A 491 16.41 -16.84 -38.12
CA GLY A 491 15.53 -17.96 -37.80
C GLY A 491 14.59 -17.66 -36.62
N GLN A 492 14.18 -16.40 -36.47
CA GLN A 492 13.31 -15.94 -35.39
C GLN A 492 11.87 -15.71 -35.87
N GLN A 493 10.96 -15.54 -34.93
CA GLN A 493 9.52 -15.30 -35.20
C GLN A 493 9.18 -13.83 -35.45
N ALA A 494 10.11 -12.93 -35.16
CA ALA A 494 9.97 -11.48 -35.31
C ALA A 494 11.34 -10.85 -35.61
N ASN A 495 11.34 -9.57 -35.97
CA ASN A 495 12.57 -8.83 -36.23
C ASN A 495 13.49 -8.83 -34.99
N VAL A 496 14.78 -9.09 -35.20
CA VAL A 496 15.82 -9.01 -34.17
C VAL A 496 16.35 -7.59 -34.15
N MET A 497 16.06 -6.86 -33.07
CA MET A 497 16.56 -5.48 -32.88
C MET A 497 17.90 -5.45 -32.16
N ALA A 498 18.17 -6.42 -31.30
CA ALA A 498 19.46 -6.53 -30.60
C ALA A 498 19.82 -7.99 -30.30
N SER A 499 21.09 -8.20 -29.95
CA SER A 499 21.60 -9.46 -29.43
C SER A 499 22.37 -9.20 -28.14
N LEU A 500 22.29 -10.15 -27.20
CA LEU A 500 23.12 -10.22 -26.00
C LEU A 500 23.99 -11.47 -26.08
N THR A 501 25.29 -11.31 -25.92
CA THR A 501 26.23 -12.42 -25.83
C THR A 501 26.06 -13.19 -24.52
N SER A 502 26.49 -14.46 -24.49
CA SER A 502 26.55 -15.21 -23.22
C SER A 502 27.33 -14.49 -22.13
N ASP A 503 28.43 -13.80 -22.47
CA ASP A 503 29.25 -13.08 -21.51
C ASP A 503 28.52 -11.86 -20.91
N GLU A 504 27.74 -11.15 -21.72
CA GLU A 504 26.86 -10.06 -21.25
C GLU A 504 25.77 -10.60 -20.32
N LEU A 505 25.14 -11.72 -20.65
CA LEU A 505 24.14 -12.34 -19.76
C LEU A 505 24.76 -12.79 -18.44
N VAL A 506 25.92 -13.45 -18.47
CA VAL A 506 26.63 -13.95 -17.28
C VAL A 506 27.09 -12.81 -16.38
N SER A 507 27.59 -11.72 -16.95
CA SER A 507 28.07 -10.57 -16.17
C SER A 507 26.95 -9.62 -15.74
N GLY A 508 25.86 -9.54 -16.50
CA GLY A 508 24.79 -8.56 -16.34
C GLY A 508 23.56 -9.03 -15.57
N MET A 509 23.40 -10.35 -15.32
CA MET A 509 22.22 -10.90 -14.66
C MET A 509 22.54 -11.51 -13.28
N PRO A 510 22.29 -10.78 -12.16
CA PRO A 510 22.63 -11.25 -10.81
C PRO A 510 21.94 -12.56 -10.38
N HIS A 511 20.80 -12.88 -10.97
CA HIS A 511 19.98 -14.06 -10.64
C HIS A 511 20.11 -15.18 -11.70
N LEU A 512 21.19 -15.18 -12.48
CA LEU A 512 21.38 -16.14 -13.57
C LEU A 512 21.39 -17.58 -13.07
N GLU A 513 21.98 -17.87 -11.91
CA GLU A 513 22.02 -19.23 -11.35
C GLU A 513 20.62 -19.84 -11.17
N GLU A 514 19.64 -19.04 -10.74
CA GLU A 514 18.25 -19.47 -10.60
C GLU A 514 17.65 -19.83 -11.97
N ILE A 515 17.94 -19.03 -13.00
CA ILE A 515 17.48 -19.26 -14.38
C ILE A 515 18.14 -20.51 -14.97
N GLU A 516 19.45 -20.69 -14.76
CA GLU A 516 20.20 -21.83 -15.28
C GLU A 516 19.76 -23.15 -14.64
N SER A 517 19.33 -23.11 -13.38
CA SER A 517 18.78 -24.28 -12.69
C SER A 517 17.52 -24.83 -13.38
N CYS A 518 16.71 -23.95 -14.00
CA CYS A 518 15.50 -24.33 -14.73
C CYS A 518 15.77 -24.61 -16.21
N TRP A 519 16.66 -23.84 -16.84
CA TRP A 519 16.74 -23.73 -18.31
C TRP A 519 18.10 -24.13 -18.90
N GLY A 520 19.05 -24.57 -18.08
CA GLY A 520 20.43 -24.82 -18.48
C GLY A 520 21.23 -23.53 -18.71
N PRO A 521 22.48 -23.63 -19.17
CA PRO A 521 23.39 -22.48 -19.24
C PRO A 521 22.94 -21.38 -20.22
N ALA A 522 23.31 -20.13 -19.94
CA ALA A 522 23.15 -19.01 -20.87
C ALA A 522 23.85 -19.29 -22.23
N PRO A 523 23.26 -18.88 -23.38
CA PRO A 523 22.09 -18.02 -23.55
C PRO A 523 20.76 -18.81 -23.61
N GLY A 524 20.77 -20.09 -23.24
CA GLY A 524 19.61 -20.96 -23.38
C GLY A 524 19.27 -21.32 -24.83
N ARG A 525 18.08 -21.92 -25.01
CA ARG A 525 17.60 -22.44 -26.31
C ARG A 525 16.55 -21.57 -26.99
N PHE A 526 15.85 -20.72 -26.23
CA PHE A 526 14.80 -19.86 -26.75
C PHE A 526 15.39 -18.57 -27.28
N GLN A 527 14.95 -18.14 -28.46
CA GLN A 527 15.42 -16.91 -29.12
C GLN A 527 16.95 -16.80 -29.17
N SER A 528 17.65 -17.91 -29.35
CA SER A 528 19.10 -17.99 -29.22
C SER A 528 19.70 -18.80 -30.37
N ASN A 529 20.90 -18.42 -30.80
CA ASN A 529 21.71 -19.17 -31.75
C ASN A 529 22.80 -20.03 -31.08
N GLY A 530 22.78 -20.12 -29.74
CA GLY A 530 23.76 -20.84 -28.92
C GLY A 530 24.99 -20.04 -28.52
N LYS A 531 25.19 -18.84 -29.08
CA LYS A 531 26.24 -17.88 -28.67
C LYS A 531 25.67 -16.56 -28.16
N GLU A 532 24.54 -16.17 -28.73
CA GLU A 532 23.84 -14.94 -28.43
C GLU A 532 22.36 -15.22 -28.24
N LEU A 533 21.75 -14.45 -27.34
CA LEU A 533 20.32 -14.30 -27.18
C LEU A 533 19.84 -13.13 -28.03
N HIS A 534 18.76 -13.31 -28.78
CA HIS A 534 18.16 -12.31 -29.64
C HIS A 534 16.99 -11.62 -28.93
N VAL A 535 17.00 -10.28 -28.95
CA VAL A 535 15.92 -9.44 -28.46
C VAL A 535 15.04 -9.05 -29.64
N LEU A 536 13.77 -9.45 -29.59
CA LEU A 536 12.84 -9.28 -30.69
C LEU A 536 12.07 -7.96 -30.56
N GLY A 537 11.90 -7.26 -31.67
CA GLY A 537 11.22 -5.96 -31.73
C GLY A 537 11.73 -5.08 -32.86
N GLN A 538 11.38 -3.80 -32.82
CA GLN A 538 11.82 -2.79 -33.78
C GLN A 538 12.06 -1.44 -33.09
N GLU A 539 13.13 -0.76 -33.48
CA GLU A 539 13.43 0.60 -33.05
C GLU A 539 12.78 1.63 -33.99
N PHE A 540 12.18 2.67 -33.42
CA PHE A 540 11.55 3.78 -34.11
C PHE A 540 12.06 5.12 -33.54
N GLY A 541 13.38 5.34 -33.52
CA GLY A 541 13.99 6.50 -32.84
C GLY A 541 14.22 6.21 -31.35
N ASN A 542 13.79 7.10 -30.46
CA ASN A 542 13.81 6.87 -29.00
C ASN A 542 12.59 6.08 -28.51
N VAL A 543 11.87 5.40 -29.41
CA VAL A 543 10.79 4.47 -29.04
C VAL A 543 11.12 3.10 -29.61
N VAL A 544 11.11 2.08 -28.76
CA VAL A 544 11.26 0.68 -29.18
C VAL A 544 9.95 -0.04 -28.99
N VAL A 545 9.58 -0.87 -29.96
CA VAL A 545 8.45 -1.79 -29.85
C VAL A 545 9.01 -3.20 -29.73
N GLY A 546 9.06 -3.72 -28.51
CA GLY A 546 9.56 -5.05 -28.19
C GLY A 546 8.48 -6.11 -28.26
N VAL A 547 8.85 -7.33 -28.68
CA VAL A 547 8.01 -8.52 -28.60
C VAL A 547 8.42 -9.31 -27.38
N GLN A 548 7.54 -9.37 -26.37
CA GLN A 548 7.85 -10.09 -25.14
C GLN A 548 8.06 -11.58 -25.43
N PRO A 549 9.13 -12.18 -24.89
CA PRO A 549 9.37 -13.60 -25.00
C PRO A 549 8.27 -14.45 -24.34
N ALA A 550 8.12 -15.67 -24.84
CA ALA A 550 7.26 -16.69 -24.26
C ALA A 550 7.73 -17.11 -22.84
N PHE A 551 6.80 -17.59 -22.02
CA PHE A 551 7.09 -18.12 -20.67
C PHE A 551 7.99 -19.35 -20.69
N GLY A 552 7.99 -20.11 -21.80
CA GLY A 552 8.69 -21.39 -21.92
C GLY A 552 7.92 -22.61 -21.37
N ILE A 553 6.75 -22.41 -20.74
CA ILE A 553 5.84 -23.47 -20.28
C ILE A 553 4.53 -23.42 -21.06
N GLU A 554 4.08 -24.54 -21.60
CA GLU A 554 2.75 -24.66 -22.23
C GLU A 554 1.63 -24.75 -21.16
N GLY A 555 0.56 -23.98 -21.31
CA GLY A 555 -0.63 -24.05 -20.44
C GLY A 555 -1.11 -22.71 -19.89
N ASP A 556 -1.92 -22.77 -18.83
CA ASP A 556 -2.53 -21.60 -18.18
C ASP A 556 -1.48 -20.83 -17.34
N PRO A 557 -1.17 -19.56 -17.68
CA PRO A 557 -0.18 -18.74 -16.97
C PRO A 557 -0.53 -18.52 -15.49
N MET A 558 -1.81 -18.61 -15.11
CA MET A 558 -2.23 -18.48 -13.70
C MET A 558 -1.64 -19.57 -12.81
N ARG A 559 -1.26 -20.73 -13.38
CA ARG A 559 -0.58 -21.79 -12.62
C ARG A 559 0.77 -21.35 -12.07
N LEU A 560 1.48 -20.46 -12.78
CA LEU A 560 2.78 -19.94 -12.37
C LEU A 560 2.70 -19.10 -11.08
N LEU A 561 1.53 -18.55 -10.74
CA LEU A 561 1.31 -17.86 -9.47
C LEU A 561 1.45 -18.80 -8.25
N PHE A 562 1.26 -20.10 -8.45
CA PHE A 562 1.26 -21.10 -7.37
C PHE A 562 2.50 -22.00 -7.39
N GLU A 563 3.22 -22.06 -8.52
CA GLU A 563 4.45 -22.83 -8.67
C GLU A 563 5.65 -22.06 -8.06
N GLY A 564 6.34 -22.68 -7.09
CA GLY A 564 7.37 -21.99 -6.29
C GLY A 564 8.80 -22.09 -6.81
N ASN A 565 9.09 -23.06 -7.68
CA ASN A 565 10.46 -23.39 -8.12
C ASN A 565 10.69 -23.07 -9.60
N PHE A 566 10.09 -21.97 -10.08
CA PHE A 566 10.19 -21.58 -11.47
C PHE A 566 10.94 -20.25 -11.63
N ALA A 567 11.68 -20.12 -12.72
CA ALA A 567 12.38 -18.91 -13.12
C ALA A 567 12.01 -18.58 -14.58
N PRO A 568 12.03 -17.29 -14.99
CA PRO A 568 11.85 -16.90 -16.38
C PRO A 568 12.93 -17.55 -17.27
N THR A 569 12.62 -17.74 -18.55
CA THR A 569 13.63 -18.18 -19.52
C THR A 569 14.74 -17.14 -19.68
N HIS A 570 15.91 -17.57 -20.17
CA HIS A 570 16.99 -16.64 -20.58
C HIS A 570 16.49 -15.55 -21.52
N ALA A 571 15.62 -15.90 -22.49
CA ALA A 571 15.02 -14.94 -23.40
C ALA A 571 14.22 -13.87 -22.66
N PHE A 572 13.33 -14.30 -21.76
CA PHE A 572 12.48 -13.38 -21.00
C PHE A 572 13.29 -12.46 -20.09
N ALA A 573 14.23 -13.02 -19.31
CA ALA A 573 15.07 -12.23 -18.43
C ALA A 573 16.02 -11.30 -19.20
N GLY A 574 16.64 -11.80 -20.27
CA GLY A 574 17.52 -11.05 -21.15
C GLY A 574 16.81 -9.90 -21.87
N PHE A 575 15.52 -10.06 -22.23
CA PHE A 575 14.71 -8.98 -22.80
C PHE A 575 14.59 -7.79 -21.84
N TYR A 576 14.21 -8.02 -20.59
CA TYR A 576 14.10 -6.94 -19.60
C TYR A 576 15.46 -6.39 -19.15
N HIS A 577 16.48 -7.24 -19.08
CA HIS A 577 17.86 -6.81 -18.86
C HIS A 577 18.33 -5.86 -19.96
N TRP A 578 18.07 -6.19 -21.23
CA TRP A 578 18.38 -5.30 -22.36
C TRP A 578 17.64 -3.96 -22.24
N LEU A 579 16.35 -3.98 -21.93
CA LEU A 579 15.56 -2.76 -21.76
C LEU A 579 16.13 -1.83 -20.68
N ARG A 580 16.56 -2.42 -19.55
CA ARG A 580 17.06 -1.66 -18.40
C ARG A 580 18.48 -1.16 -18.58
N ASP A 581 19.38 -2.04 -19.02
CA ASP A 581 20.83 -1.81 -18.88
C ASP A 581 21.49 -1.42 -20.22
N HIS A 582 20.93 -1.85 -21.35
CA HIS A 582 21.46 -1.54 -22.69
C HIS A 582 20.68 -0.41 -23.37
N TYR A 583 19.37 -0.58 -23.54
CA TYR A 583 18.52 0.47 -24.12
C TYR A 583 18.36 1.65 -23.16
N GLN A 584 18.28 1.36 -21.85
CA GLN A 584 18.08 2.32 -20.77
C GLN A 584 16.74 3.04 -20.92
N ALA A 585 15.65 2.27 -20.96
CA ALA A 585 14.30 2.82 -21.02
C ALA A 585 14.03 3.77 -19.83
N ASP A 586 13.49 4.95 -20.13
CA ASP A 586 12.96 5.86 -19.12
C ASP A 586 11.57 5.42 -18.64
N ALA A 587 10.81 4.72 -19.49
CA ALA A 587 9.52 4.13 -19.16
C ALA A 587 9.20 2.90 -20.03
N CYS A 588 8.46 1.95 -19.47
CA CYS A 588 7.88 0.82 -20.19
C CYS A 588 6.37 0.97 -20.29
N LEU A 589 5.81 0.67 -21.47
CA LEU A 589 4.38 0.58 -21.73
C LEU A 589 4.03 -0.83 -22.18
N HIS A 590 3.41 -1.61 -21.29
CA HIS A 590 2.82 -2.89 -21.65
C HIS A 590 1.49 -2.64 -22.38
N PHE A 591 1.40 -3.12 -23.61
CA PHE A 591 0.36 -2.70 -24.55
C PHE A 591 -0.68 -3.81 -24.78
N GLY A 592 -1.78 -3.74 -24.04
CA GLY A 592 -2.85 -4.74 -24.04
C GLY A 592 -2.88 -5.54 -22.74
N MET A 593 -3.96 -6.29 -22.52
CA MET A 593 -4.14 -7.10 -21.30
C MET A 593 -3.43 -8.47 -21.39
N HIS A 594 -3.09 -9.03 -20.22
CA HIS A 594 -2.46 -10.34 -20.02
C HIS A 594 -0.98 -10.44 -20.45
N GLY A 595 -0.15 -9.43 -20.17
CA GLY A 595 1.29 -9.63 -20.33
C GLY A 595 1.82 -10.64 -19.32
N ALA A 596 2.98 -11.23 -19.61
CA ALA A 596 3.48 -12.34 -18.81
C ALA A 596 4.10 -11.93 -17.46
N LEU A 597 4.49 -10.66 -17.35
CA LEU A 597 5.35 -10.16 -16.28
C LEU A 597 4.70 -10.29 -14.90
N GLU A 598 3.45 -9.86 -14.75
CA GLU A 598 2.73 -9.89 -13.48
C GLU A 598 2.45 -11.31 -12.97
N PHE A 599 2.50 -12.32 -13.84
CA PHE A 599 2.30 -13.73 -13.49
C PHE A 599 3.61 -14.47 -13.18
N MET A 600 4.76 -13.82 -13.33
CA MET A 600 6.05 -14.43 -13.00
C MET A 600 6.15 -14.76 -11.50
N PRO A 601 6.88 -15.82 -11.11
CA PRO A 601 6.89 -16.30 -9.73
C PRO A 601 7.32 -15.24 -8.71
N GLY A 602 6.65 -15.27 -7.56
CA GLY A 602 6.87 -14.33 -6.47
C GLY A 602 5.59 -14.02 -5.67
N ARG A 603 5.71 -13.19 -4.64
CA ARG A 603 4.62 -12.77 -3.76
C ARG A 603 3.44 -12.15 -4.49
N GLN A 604 2.22 -12.39 -4.00
CA GLN A 604 0.97 -11.88 -4.58
C GLN A 604 0.82 -10.37 -4.42
N VAL A 605 1.20 -9.84 -3.26
CA VAL A 605 1.16 -8.41 -2.94
C VAL A 605 2.38 -8.07 -2.08
N GLY A 606 2.95 -6.88 -2.29
CA GLY A 606 4.15 -6.44 -1.60
C GLY A 606 5.39 -7.23 -2.05
N PRO A 607 5.75 -7.17 -3.34
CA PRO A 607 6.90 -7.87 -3.86
C PRO A 607 8.21 -7.39 -3.20
N GLY A 608 9.09 -8.34 -2.93
CA GLY A 608 10.43 -8.16 -2.40
C GLY A 608 11.52 -8.52 -3.42
N PRO A 609 12.80 -8.46 -3.03
CA PRO A 609 13.94 -8.68 -3.94
C PRO A 609 14.04 -10.12 -4.47
N GLY A 610 13.26 -11.05 -3.93
CA GLY A 610 13.15 -12.43 -4.41
C GLY A 610 12.17 -12.60 -5.57
N ASP A 611 11.34 -11.60 -5.87
CA ASP A 611 10.20 -11.75 -6.76
C ASP A 611 10.55 -11.32 -8.19
N TRP A 612 10.29 -12.20 -9.17
CA TRP A 612 10.69 -11.97 -10.56
C TRP A 612 10.10 -10.71 -11.21
N PRO A 613 8.81 -10.35 -11.01
CA PRO A 613 8.27 -9.11 -11.56
C PRO A 613 9.08 -7.87 -11.13
N ASP A 614 9.53 -7.85 -9.86
CA ASP A 614 10.34 -6.77 -9.28
C ASP A 614 11.76 -6.76 -9.84
N ARG A 615 12.42 -7.93 -9.88
CA ARG A 615 13.78 -8.10 -10.43
C ARG A 615 13.88 -7.73 -11.91
N LEU A 616 12.89 -8.11 -12.70
CA LEU A 616 12.91 -7.93 -14.16
C LEU A 616 12.71 -6.46 -14.52
N MET A 617 11.67 -5.82 -13.98
CA MET A 617 11.41 -4.40 -14.22
C MET A 617 12.43 -3.49 -13.54
N GLY A 618 12.93 -3.89 -12.37
CA GLY A 618 13.73 -3.03 -11.52
C GLY A 618 12.98 -1.75 -11.16
N ASP A 619 13.64 -0.63 -11.39
CA ASP A 619 13.20 0.72 -11.06
C ASP A 619 12.51 1.45 -12.23
N ILE A 620 12.38 0.82 -13.40
CA ILE A 620 11.76 1.45 -14.57
C ILE A 620 10.27 1.70 -14.32
N PRO A 621 9.77 2.94 -14.49
CA PRO A 621 8.34 3.24 -14.49
C PRO A 621 7.56 2.34 -15.45
N ASN A 622 6.57 1.63 -14.92
CA ASN A 622 5.76 0.67 -15.67
C ASN A 622 4.36 1.24 -15.90
N ILE A 623 3.96 1.41 -17.15
CA ILE A 623 2.62 1.83 -17.56
C ILE A 623 1.95 0.64 -18.24
N TYR A 624 0.65 0.46 -18.02
CA TYR A 624 -0.10 -0.67 -18.57
C TYR A 624 -1.43 -0.22 -19.15
N LEU A 625 -1.75 -0.68 -20.36
CA LEU A 625 -3.09 -0.53 -20.92
C LEU A 625 -3.94 -1.74 -20.56
N TYR A 626 -5.06 -1.51 -19.88
CA TYR A 626 -6.00 -2.58 -19.51
C TYR A 626 -7.43 -2.24 -19.96
N ALA A 627 -8.22 -3.26 -20.28
CA ALA A 627 -9.64 -3.08 -20.57
C ALA A 627 -10.39 -2.70 -19.29
N ALA A 628 -11.27 -1.71 -19.36
CA ALA A 628 -12.03 -1.20 -18.21
C ALA A 628 -12.91 -2.26 -17.52
N ASN A 629 -13.25 -3.35 -18.21
CA ASN A 629 -14.04 -4.46 -17.67
C ASN A 629 -13.22 -5.56 -16.99
N ASN A 630 -11.88 -5.44 -16.91
CA ASN A 630 -11.00 -6.42 -16.27
C ASN A 630 -10.22 -5.82 -15.07
N PRO A 631 -10.92 -5.35 -14.01
CA PRO A 631 -10.27 -4.71 -12.87
C PRO A 631 -9.46 -5.68 -12.00
N SER A 632 -9.80 -6.97 -11.99
CA SER A 632 -9.13 -7.98 -11.16
C SER A 632 -7.68 -8.18 -11.59
N GLU A 633 -7.41 -8.34 -12.88
CA GLU A 633 -6.04 -8.51 -13.37
C GLU A 633 -5.28 -7.20 -13.45
N ALA A 634 -5.97 -6.09 -13.77
CA ALA A 634 -5.36 -4.77 -13.62
C ALA A 634 -4.80 -4.55 -12.21
N SER A 635 -5.51 -5.02 -11.18
CA SER A 635 -5.03 -4.99 -9.79
C SER A 635 -3.80 -5.88 -9.57
N LEU A 636 -3.69 -7.03 -10.25
CA LEU A 636 -2.47 -7.86 -10.20
C LEU A 636 -1.27 -7.11 -10.79
N ALA A 637 -1.44 -6.46 -11.95
CA ALA A 637 -0.38 -5.66 -12.56
C ALA A 637 0.05 -4.49 -11.62
N LYS A 638 -0.90 -3.79 -11.01
CA LYS A 638 -0.59 -2.74 -10.01
C LYS A 638 0.25 -3.28 -8.85
N ARG A 639 -0.15 -4.42 -8.28
CA ARG A 639 0.38 -4.95 -7.01
C ARG A 639 1.64 -5.80 -7.15
N ARG A 640 1.85 -6.44 -8.30
CA ARG A 640 3.00 -7.33 -8.56
C ARG A 640 4.09 -6.70 -9.41
N SER A 641 3.73 -5.86 -10.38
CA SER A 641 4.69 -5.23 -11.30
C SER A 641 4.73 -3.70 -11.18
N ASN A 642 4.13 -3.14 -10.12
CA ASN A 642 4.12 -1.72 -9.82
C ASN A 642 3.58 -0.87 -10.99
N ALA A 643 2.60 -1.41 -11.72
CA ALA A 643 2.07 -0.79 -12.92
C ALA A 643 1.15 0.42 -12.63
N VAL A 644 1.31 1.48 -13.42
CA VAL A 644 0.33 2.56 -13.56
C VAL A 644 -0.65 2.17 -14.65
N VAL A 645 -1.86 1.79 -14.26
CA VAL A 645 -2.87 1.28 -15.20
C VAL A 645 -3.69 2.41 -15.81
N VAL A 646 -3.69 2.49 -17.13
CA VAL A 646 -4.55 3.36 -17.93
C VAL A 646 -5.60 2.48 -18.61
N THR A 647 -6.87 2.75 -18.34
CA THR A 647 -7.96 1.92 -18.87
C THR A 647 -8.39 2.37 -20.27
N HIS A 648 -8.79 1.41 -21.10
CA HIS A 648 -9.48 1.68 -22.36
C HIS A 648 -10.87 1.02 -22.38
N MET A 649 -11.76 1.59 -23.19
CA MET A 649 -13.10 1.03 -23.39
C MET A 649 -13.02 -0.28 -24.18
N THR A 650 -13.93 -1.21 -23.87
CA THR A 650 -14.18 -2.37 -24.72
C THR A 650 -14.99 -1.96 -25.97
N PRO A 651 -14.97 -2.77 -27.05
CA PRO A 651 -15.79 -2.53 -28.21
C PRO A 651 -17.27 -2.33 -27.86
N PRO A 652 -17.99 -1.44 -28.57
CA PRO A 652 -19.41 -1.26 -28.36
C PRO A 652 -20.14 -2.57 -28.61
N LEU A 653 -20.92 -3.00 -27.62
CA LEU A 653 -21.73 -4.20 -27.72
C LEU A 653 -22.83 -3.99 -28.76
N ARG A 654 -23.10 -5.04 -29.53
CA ARG A 654 -24.28 -5.13 -30.41
C ARG A 654 -25.02 -6.42 -30.08
N GLU A 655 -26.33 -6.41 -30.30
CA GLU A 655 -27.10 -7.65 -30.30
C GLU A 655 -26.54 -8.57 -31.39
N ALA A 656 -26.29 -9.83 -31.04
CA ALA A 656 -25.77 -10.83 -31.99
C ALA A 656 -26.74 -11.05 -33.17
N GLY A 657 -28.03 -10.76 -32.96
CA GLY A 657 -29.09 -11.05 -33.91
C GLY A 657 -29.27 -12.55 -34.13
N LEU A 658 -30.10 -12.89 -35.12
CA LEU A 658 -30.16 -14.25 -35.66
C LEU A 658 -29.56 -14.23 -37.06
N TYR A 659 -28.94 -15.34 -37.45
CA TYR A 659 -28.29 -15.48 -38.75
C TYR A 659 -28.57 -16.86 -39.34
N ARG A 660 -28.64 -16.92 -40.68
CA ARG A 660 -28.82 -18.18 -41.44
C ARG A 660 -30.02 -18.98 -40.91
N GLY A 661 -29.85 -20.26 -40.62
CA GLY A 661 -30.94 -21.13 -40.18
C GLY A 661 -31.65 -20.65 -38.90
N LEU A 662 -30.99 -19.90 -38.00
CA LEU A 662 -31.66 -19.31 -36.83
C LEU A 662 -32.70 -18.26 -37.25
N GLN A 663 -32.45 -17.54 -38.34
CA GLN A 663 -33.41 -16.57 -38.89
C GLN A 663 -34.58 -17.28 -39.58
N ASP A 664 -34.31 -18.36 -40.31
CA ASP A 664 -35.34 -19.19 -40.95
C ASP A 664 -36.24 -19.86 -39.90
N LEU A 665 -35.63 -20.42 -38.85
CA LEU A 665 -36.35 -21.00 -37.71
C LEU A 665 -37.24 -19.96 -37.03
N LYS A 666 -36.72 -18.75 -36.77
CA LYS A 666 -37.52 -17.65 -36.20
C LYS A 666 -38.72 -17.33 -37.08
N GLN A 667 -38.53 -17.26 -38.40
CA GLN A 667 -39.61 -16.98 -39.34
C GLN A 667 -40.67 -18.10 -39.32
N SER A 668 -40.26 -19.37 -39.32
CA SER A 668 -41.18 -20.51 -39.20
C SER A 668 -41.98 -20.44 -37.89
N VAL A 669 -41.32 -20.16 -36.76
CA VAL A 669 -41.95 -20.00 -35.44
C VAL A 669 -42.92 -18.81 -35.43
N GLU A 670 -42.56 -17.68 -36.02
CA GLU A 670 -43.43 -16.50 -36.13
C GLU A 670 -44.69 -16.81 -36.94
N VAL A 671 -44.55 -17.49 -38.08
CA VAL A 671 -45.71 -17.92 -38.89
C VAL A 671 -46.56 -18.93 -38.12
N TRP A 672 -45.95 -19.90 -37.45
CA TRP A 672 -46.66 -20.89 -36.64
C TRP A 672 -47.49 -20.23 -35.52
N ARG A 673 -46.92 -19.24 -34.81
CA ARG A 673 -47.61 -18.49 -33.74
C ARG A 673 -48.83 -17.71 -34.23
N MET A 674 -48.83 -17.27 -35.49
CA MET A 674 -49.95 -16.53 -36.08
C MET A 674 -51.11 -17.42 -36.55
N LEU A 675 -50.91 -18.74 -36.67
CA LEU A 675 -51.94 -19.66 -37.14
C LEU A 675 -52.86 -20.11 -35.98
N PRO A 676 -54.20 -20.11 -36.19
CA PRO A 676 -55.15 -20.70 -35.26
C PRO A 676 -54.94 -22.21 -35.06
N ASP A 677 -55.31 -22.72 -33.88
CA ASP A 677 -55.22 -24.15 -33.56
C ASP A 677 -56.16 -24.99 -34.46
N GLY A 678 -55.72 -26.21 -34.80
CA GLY A 678 -56.49 -27.16 -35.60
C GLY A 678 -56.35 -27.03 -37.12
N GLN A 679 -55.49 -26.12 -37.62
CA GLN A 679 -55.15 -26.07 -39.05
C GLN A 679 -54.02 -27.05 -39.40
N ALA A 680 -54.19 -27.85 -40.46
CA ALA A 680 -53.17 -28.82 -40.92
C ALA A 680 -51.80 -28.18 -41.17
N LYS A 681 -51.79 -26.95 -41.72
CA LYS A 681 -50.58 -26.17 -41.99
C LYS A 681 -49.78 -25.84 -40.72
N LYS A 682 -50.45 -25.78 -39.56
CA LYS A 682 -49.80 -25.52 -38.26
C LYS A 682 -49.01 -26.76 -37.81
N SER A 683 -49.56 -27.96 -37.97
CA SER A 683 -48.86 -29.22 -37.69
C SER A 683 -47.69 -29.49 -38.64
N ASP A 684 -47.82 -29.14 -39.93
CA ASP A 684 -46.69 -29.24 -40.88
C ASP A 684 -45.53 -28.30 -40.48
N LEU A 685 -45.87 -27.10 -39.99
CA LEU A 685 -44.88 -26.16 -39.46
C LEU A 685 -44.21 -26.66 -38.18
N GLU A 686 -44.90 -27.41 -37.32
CA GLU A 686 -44.29 -28.01 -36.12
C GLU A 686 -43.19 -29.02 -36.49
N ILE A 687 -43.43 -29.85 -37.50
CA ILE A 687 -42.42 -30.79 -38.01
C ILE A 687 -41.24 -30.00 -38.59
N LEU A 688 -41.51 -29.00 -39.43
CA LEU A 688 -40.46 -28.16 -40.01
C LEU A 688 -39.64 -27.43 -38.96
N ILE A 689 -40.28 -26.83 -37.94
CA ILE A 689 -39.61 -26.14 -36.83
C ILE A 689 -38.74 -27.14 -36.05
N THR A 690 -39.25 -28.34 -35.79
CA THR A 690 -38.49 -29.40 -35.10
C THR A 690 -37.26 -29.82 -35.90
N GLU A 691 -37.40 -30.01 -37.21
CA GLU A 691 -36.28 -30.34 -38.09
C GLU A 691 -35.26 -29.18 -38.20
N GLN A 692 -35.74 -27.93 -38.33
CA GLN A 692 -34.90 -26.73 -38.36
C GLN A 692 -34.15 -26.54 -37.04
N ALA A 693 -34.82 -26.74 -35.90
CA ALA A 693 -34.19 -26.71 -34.58
C ALA A 693 -33.14 -27.82 -34.45
N ALA A 694 -33.43 -29.03 -34.92
CA ALA A 694 -32.47 -30.14 -34.88
C ALA A 694 -31.23 -29.88 -35.75
N GLN A 695 -31.39 -29.26 -36.93
CA GLN A 695 -30.26 -28.86 -37.79
C GLN A 695 -29.37 -27.76 -37.17
N LEU A 696 -29.87 -27.07 -36.14
CA LEU A 696 -29.17 -26.00 -35.43
C LEU A 696 -28.69 -26.45 -34.05
N ASP A 697 -28.69 -27.75 -33.77
CA ASP A 697 -28.35 -28.34 -32.47
C ASP A 697 -29.25 -27.84 -31.32
N LEU A 698 -30.50 -27.48 -31.63
CA LEU A 698 -31.52 -27.05 -30.67
C LEU A 698 -32.60 -28.13 -30.43
N ALA A 699 -32.33 -29.39 -30.83
CA ALA A 699 -33.28 -30.51 -30.73
C ALA A 699 -33.74 -30.80 -29.28
N ASP A 700 -32.89 -30.51 -28.30
CA ASP A 700 -33.15 -30.78 -26.88
C ASP A 700 -33.93 -29.65 -26.18
N ILE A 701 -34.28 -28.58 -26.90
CA ILE A 701 -35.06 -27.47 -26.36
C ILE A 701 -36.55 -27.76 -26.58
N PRO A 702 -37.34 -27.94 -25.49
CA PRO A 702 -38.77 -28.21 -25.63
C PRO A 702 -39.49 -27.04 -26.32
N MET A 703 -40.45 -27.37 -27.19
CA MET A 703 -41.24 -26.40 -27.97
C MET A 703 -42.31 -25.63 -27.16
N GLU A 704 -42.15 -25.48 -25.84
CA GLU A 704 -43.13 -24.78 -24.98
C GLU A 704 -43.08 -23.24 -25.11
#